data_AF-A0A812VVZ2-F1
#
_entry.id   AF-A0A812VVZ2-F1
#
_cell.length_a   1.000
_cell.length_b   1.000
_cell.length_c   1.000
_cell.angle_alpha   90.00
_cell.angle_beta   90.00
_cell.angle_gamma   90.00
#
_symmetry.space_group_name_H-M   'P 1'
#
loop_
_entity.id
_entity.type
_entity.pdbx_description
1 polymer ?
#
loop_
_entity_poly.entity_id
_entity_poly.type
_entity_poly.pdbx_seq_one_letter_code
_entity_poly.pdbx_strand_id
1 'polypeptide(L)'
;MNVITPVDTPDNCRFAIIVAEWNKSITQKLLDGALATFAERGVADDAVDVAWVPGAWEIPVVTQRLADTCRYAGILTLGAVIKGDTVHDHWINAGVTDGLMRIGIEHSLPVLFGVLTCETLEQAIQRAGGNVGNKGSECAEAALHMAGLLVALQILFEDEHNSRASVAELTEFIHGRLNNPEAEEFARTLILGVRRNLGEIDQEIERIAQNWSIGRMAATDRNVLRLGAFEILYGDTPFKVAINESVELAKRSSRGTRRRPATHPNPTHQTTLLMALFDRFKKGLKKTGDLLKTDIRDLFKSEGRLVDDDFLEEIRAILFKTDMGYDSVEALVDEIAKQFRARVVHREDLVAALKVKLKELMAQPESPIDFADSGPTVVMVCGVNGAGKTTSIAKLTHLFKSQGKSVILGAGDTFRAAAVEQLTIWADRLGAQIVTGEPQSHPASVAYRAAEQAAKEGIDVCIVDTAGRLQTQRNLMDELTKIRQSIGKPVPGAPHETLLVLDATTGQNGISQANSFAEAAGCTGLVLAKLDGTAKGGVVVAIRQQLGLPVKYVGVGEKHEDLAPFVPDEFVEALFADVMSAGAYPPAMPSLPSPRAVVTTGLIALSGAGAVANEIAQPRSVRPSSFHYEHYYSDESSPSDALPTPTPAPPSAMAAPAAPAAPLTPVAEPAPSFAPLCDDNAACCPHSRNGCSDEPWSLSQTLCGCDPWMEVGGWTQLGYHSDFTPLSRPGAGNQLLSFNDVPHRLNLQQQWLYFERVADGSCGLDFGFRFDVMYGTDAQKTQAFGNPGAGTRYFGSWDASLDHGDYGWAMPQLYGEVAFGDWSLIAGHFFTLVGYEVVTAPDNFFYSHALTMFNSEPFTHTGVLATYSGLDGVTLYGGWTAGWDTGFDQTDGGSNYLGGFSGDIVDGVTVTYISTIGNFGARSSGGSGYSHSVVFDFTLTDNLNYVLQSDYVDYVDQSGGGTNDDQVGLNQYLFYNVNDCLALGTRLEWWKSDGVSYYETTYGLNYRPTSNLIVRPEIRYDWTPTDGGYADGSDHQTTFGVDCILTY
;
A
#
# COMPACT_ATOMS: atom_id res chain seq x y z
N MET A 1 4.16 6.30 49.71
CA MET A 1 4.71 6.77 48.42
C MET A 1 3.94 6.09 47.30
N ASN A 2 3.77 6.74 46.15
CA ASN A 2 3.29 6.04 44.94
C ASN A 2 4.53 5.59 44.17
N VAL A 3 4.81 4.28 44.17
CA VAL A 3 5.99 3.70 43.53
C VAL A 3 5.90 3.87 42.02
N ILE A 4 7.00 4.28 41.38
CA ILE A 4 7.09 4.44 39.92
C ILE A 4 7.75 3.18 39.38
N THR A 5 6.96 2.13 39.14
CA THR A 5 7.45 0.82 38.68
C THR A 5 7.92 0.88 37.21
N PRO A 6 9.22 0.70 36.90
CA PRO A 6 9.71 0.77 35.53
C PRO A 6 9.48 -0.51 34.72
N VAL A 7 9.21 -1.65 35.38
CA VAL A 7 8.94 -2.95 34.76
C VAL A 7 7.86 -3.70 35.54
N ASP A 8 6.88 -4.25 34.83
CA ASP A 8 5.96 -5.25 35.39
C ASP A 8 6.66 -6.61 35.50
N THR A 9 7.35 -6.82 36.61
CA THR A 9 7.90 -8.13 36.99
C THR A 9 6.86 -8.89 37.81
N PRO A 10 6.38 -10.09 37.41
CA PRO A 10 5.35 -10.81 38.13
C PRO A 10 5.77 -11.18 39.56
N ASP A 11 4.83 -11.08 40.51
CA ASP A 11 5.05 -11.51 41.89
C ASP A 11 5.42 -13.02 41.93
N ASN A 12 6.40 -13.38 42.76
CA ASN A 12 6.94 -14.74 42.93
C ASN A 12 7.64 -15.38 41.71
N CYS A 13 8.25 -14.59 40.81
CA CYS A 13 9.31 -15.03 39.86
C CYS A 13 9.17 -16.46 39.28
N ARG A 14 8.02 -16.80 38.69
CA ARG A 14 7.78 -18.13 38.10
C ARG A 14 8.49 -18.28 36.74
N PHE A 15 8.90 -19.48 36.39
CA PHE A 15 9.55 -19.81 35.11
C PHE A 15 8.73 -20.85 34.33
N ALA A 16 8.94 -20.89 33.00
CA ALA A 16 8.43 -21.97 32.15
C ALA A 16 9.56 -22.70 31.44
N ILE A 17 9.40 -23.99 31.16
CA ILE A 17 10.31 -24.79 30.34
C ILE A 17 9.51 -25.50 29.24
N ILE A 18 9.87 -25.25 27.98
CA ILE A 18 9.25 -25.89 26.81
C ILE A 18 10.23 -26.91 26.24
N VAL A 19 9.79 -28.14 26.03
CA VAL A 19 10.65 -29.28 25.67
C VAL A 19 10.11 -30.04 24.46
N ALA A 20 10.92 -30.23 23.43
CA ALA A 20 10.58 -31.07 22.28
C ALA A 20 10.64 -32.57 22.62
N GLU A 21 9.65 -33.35 22.19
CA GLU A 21 9.65 -34.81 22.30
C GLU A 21 10.56 -35.48 21.25
N TRP A 22 10.73 -34.88 20.07
CA TRP A 22 11.69 -35.38 19.09
C TRP A 22 13.12 -35.28 19.65
N ASN A 23 13.93 -36.33 19.44
CA ASN A 23 15.20 -36.54 20.12
C ASN A 23 15.11 -36.62 21.67
N LYS A 24 14.04 -37.23 22.21
CA LYS A 24 13.76 -37.34 23.66
C LYS A 24 14.94 -37.79 24.55
N SER A 25 15.81 -38.67 24.06
CA SER A 25 17.00 -39.15 24.79
C SER A 25 18.06 -38.07 25.04
N ILE A 26 17.95 -36.93 24.37
CA ILE A 26 18.76 -35.71 24.55
C ILE A 26 17.91 -34.65 25.26
N THR A 27 16.70 -34.37 24.80
CA THR A 27 15.88 -33.27 25.34
C THR A 27 15.42 -33.52 26.78
N GLN A 28 15.22 -34.78 27.18
CA GLN A 28 15.00 -35.14 28.58
C GLN A 28 16.20 -34.75 29.45
N LYS A 29 17.45 -35.02 29.00
CA LYS A 29 18.65 -34.66 29.78
C LYS A 29 18.87 -33.15 29.90
N LEU A 30 18.43 -32.38 28.90
CA LEU A 30 18.40 -30.92 28.98
C LEU A 30 17.39 -30.46 30.04
N LEU A 31 16.19 -31.05 30.06
CA LEU A 31 15.17 -30.78 31.09
C LEU A 31 15.66 -31.17 32.50
N ASP A 32 16.22 -32.38 32.65
CA ASP A 32 16.76 -32.88 33.91
C ASP A 32 17.85 -31.95 34.46
N GLY A 33 18.72 -31.44 33.59
CA GLY A 33 19.75 -30.45 33.94
C GLY A 33 19.18 -29.09 34.34
N ALA A 34 18.19 -28.57 33.61
CA ALA A 34 17.55 -27.30 33.93
C ALA A 34 16.81 -27.35 35.28
N LEU A 35 16.08 -28.44 35.54
CA LEU A 35 15.36 -28.65 36.80
C LEU A 35 16.32 -28.87 37.98
N ALA A 36 17.39 -29.65 37.81
CA ALA A 36 18.41 -29.81 38.84
C ALA A 36 19.05 -28.47 39.22
N THR A 37 19.42 -27.64 38.24
CA THR A 37 19.97 -26.31 38.47
C THR A 37 18.97 -25.38 39.16
N PHE A 38 17.69 -25.38 38.78
CA PHE A 38 16.68 -24.58 39.48
C PHE A 38 16.50 -25.02 40.94
N ALA A 39 16.52 -26.33 41.23
CA ALA A 39 16.44 -26.85 42.60
C ALA A 39 17.71 -26.51 43.43
N GLU A 40 18.90 -26.62 42.84
CA GLU A 40 20.18 -26.24 43.47
C GLU A 40 20.23 -24.74 43.81
N ARG A 41 19.64 -23.88 42.96
CA ARG A 41 19.52 -22.42 43.15
C ARG A 41 18.26 -21.99 43.93
N GLY A 42 17.59 -22.93 44.61
CA GLY A 42 16.50 -22.65 45.54
C GLY A 42 15.19 -22.14 44.91
N VAL A 43 14.93 -22.46 43.64
CA VAL A 43 13.61 -22.25 43.01
C VAL A 43 12.67 -23.39 43.42
N ALA A 44 11.45 -23.06 43.85
CA ALA A 44 10.47 -24.06 44.24
C ALA A 44 9.88 -24.81 43.02
N ASP A 45 9.57 -26.10 43.18
CA ASP A 45 9.03 -26.94 42.10
C ASP A 45 7.72 -26.40 41.50
N ASP A 46 6.88 -25.73 42.31
CA ASP A 46 5.62 -25.11 41.87
C ASP A 46 5.79 -23.72 41.25
N ALA A 47 7.01 -23.16 41.24
CA ALA A 47 7.37 -21.98 40.46
C ALA A 47 7.77 -22.32 39.01
N VAL A 48 7.91 -23.60 38.63
CA VAL A 48 8.37 -24.02 37.29
C VAL A 48 7.29 -24.81 36.53
N ASP A 49 6.71 -24.22 35.49
CA ASP A 49 5.74 -24.90 34.62
C ASP A 49 6.44 -25.57 33.42
N VAL A 50 6.29 -26.89 33.25
CA VAL A 50 6.90 -27.65 32.13
C VAL A 50 5.88 -28.02 31.06
N ALA A 51 6.14 -27.67 29.80
CA ALA A 51 5.31 -27.95 28.64
C ALA A 51 6.07 -28.79 27.59
N TRP A 52 5.43 -29.84 27.06
CA TRP A 52 5.99 -30.69 26.01
C TRP A 52 5.36 -30.38 24.65
N VAL A 53 6.18 -30.42 23.59
CA VAL A 53 5.77 -30.19 22.19
C VAL A 53 6.34 -31.27 21.26
N PRO A 54 5.73 -31.56 20.09
CA PRO A 54 6.16 -32.66 19.22
C PRO A 54 7.63 -32.56 18.79
N GLY A 55 8.05 -31.46 18.17
CA GLY A 55 9.41 -31.22 17.72
C GLY A 55 9.90 -29.81 18.03
N ALA A 56 11.09 -29.48 17.54
CA ALA A 56 11.68 -28.15 17.75
C ALA A 56 10.86 -27.03 17.07
N TRP A 57 10.19 -27.36 15.96
CA TRP A 57 9.40 -26.42 15.15
C TRP A 57 8.17 -25.85 15.88
N GLU A 58 7.58 -26.60 16.82
CA GLU A 58 6.42 -26.15 17.59
C GLU A 58 6.81 -25.31 18.83
N ILE A 59 8.09 -25.29 19.22
CA ILE A 59 8.58 -24.55 20.40
C ILE A 59 8.20 -23.05 20.32
N PRO A 60 8.39 -22.30 19.22
CA PRO A 60 8.01 -20.90 19.14
C PRO A 60 6.51 -20.67 19.35
N VAL A 61 5.64 -21.53 18.80
CA VAL A 61 4.18 -21.38 18.90
C VAL A 61 3.71 -21.52 20.36
N VAL A 62 4.34 -22.39 21.14
CA VAL A 62 4.07 -22.53 22.58
C VAL A 62 4.78 -21.46 23.41
N THR A 63 5.95 -20.99 22.98
CA THR A 63 6.67 -19.88 23.65
C THR A 63 5.86 -18.60 23.61
N GLN A 64 5.30 -18.24 22.44
CA GLN A 64 4.35 -17.13 22.29
C GLN A 64 3.20 -17.29 23.29
N ARG A 65 2.47 -18.41 23.25
CA ARG A 65 1.30 -18.65 24.10
C ARG A 65 1.55 -18.62 25.60
N LEU A 66 2.77 -18.93 26.06
CA LEU A 66 3.14 -18.80 27.47
C LEU A 66 3.57 -17.37 27.82
N ALA A 67 4.29 -16.69 26.91
CA ALA A 67 4.68 -15.29 27.04
C ALA A 67 3.45 -14.37 27.08
N ASP A 68 2.47 -14.59 26.17
CA ASP A 68 1.17 -13.89 26.11
C ASP A 68 0.42 -13.89 27.46
N THR A 69 0.70 -14.84 28.37
CA THR A 69 0.05 -14.88 29.69
C THR A 69 0.62 -13.88 30.70
N CYS A 70 1.81 -13.32 30.47
CA CYS A 70 2.54 -12.43 31.39
C CYS A 70 2.79 -13.00 32.80
N ARG A 71 2.74 -14.33 32.99
CA ARG A 71 2.87 -15.00 34.31
C ARG A 71 4.29 -15.44 34.67
N TYR A 72 5.28 -15.19 33.81
CA TYR A 72 6.62 -15.73 33.93
C TYR A 72 7.69 -14.64 33.95
N ALA A 73 8.75 -14.84 34.74
CA ALA A 73 9.97 -14.04 34.73
C ALA A 73 10.96 -14.47 33.62
N GLY A 74 10.82 -15.69 33.09
CA GLY A 74 11.57 -16.18 31.93
C GLY A 74 11.04 -17.54 31.42
N ILE A 75 11.37 -17.87 30.17
CA ILE A 75 11.00 -19.12 29.49
C ILE A 75 12.25 -19.80 28.94
N LEU A 76 12.48 -21.05 29.31
CA LEU A 76 13.55 -21.90 28.77
C LEU A 76 13.00 -22.71 27.59
N THR A 77 13.80 -22.84 26.53
CA THR A 77 13.40 -23.52 25.29
C THR A 77 14.37 -24.63 24.93
N LEU A 78 13.97 -25.89 25.15
CA LEU A 78 14.84 -27.06 25.10
C LEU A 78 14.46 -27.97 23.93
N GLY A 79 15.44 -28.27 23.08
CA GLY A 79 15.24 -29.08 21.88
C GLY A 79 16.56 -29.61 21.33
N ALA A 80 16.49 -30.49 20.33
CA ALA A 80 17.66 -30.92 19.58
C ALA A 80 17.30 -31.16 18.12
N VAL A 81 17.95 -30.42 17.23
CA VAL A 81 17.88 -30.57 15.77
C VAL A 81 19.24 -31.10 15.32
N ILE A 82 19.21 -32.30 14.74
CA ILE A 82 20.39 -33.02 14.28
C ILE A 82 20.31 -33.12 12.77
N LYS A 83 21.43 -32.83 12.09
CA LYS A 83 21.53 -32.93 10.63
C LYS A 83 21.19 -34.33 10.12
N GLY A 84 20.35 -34.39 9.08
CA GLY A 84 20.02 -35.61 8.35
C GLY A 84 20.52 -35.56 6.90
N ASP A 85 20.03 -36.48 6.07
CA ASP A 85 20.42 -36.60 4.65
C ASP A 85 19.90 -35.46 3.75
N THR A 86 19.11 -34.53 4.30
CA THR A 86 18.54 -33.36 3.59
C THR A 86 18.76 -32.08 4.39
N VAL A 87 18.73 -30.94 3.70
CA VAL A 87 18.93 -29.58 4.28
C VAL A 87 17.77 -29.09 5.18
N HIS A 88 16.86 -29.97 5.59
CA HIS A 88 15.66 -29.61 6.35
C HIS A 88 16.00 -29.10 7.76
N ASP A 89 17.11 -29.58 8.33
CA ASP A 89 17.68 -29.12 9.60
C ASP A 89 18.01 -27.62 9.59
N HIS A 90 18.59 -27.11 8.51
CA HIS A 90 18.91 -25.69 8.35
C HIS A 90 17.67 -24.80 8.39
N TRP A 91 16.57 -25.22 7.76
CA TRP A 91 15.31 -24.46 7.74
C TRP A 91 14.59 -24.47 9.09
N ILE A 92 14.56 -25.62 9.79
CA ILE A 92 14.04 -25.70 11.17
C ILE A 92 14.88 -24.81 12.10
N ASN A 93 16.21 -24.90 12.02
CA ASN A 93 17.10 -24.12 12.88
C ASN A 93 16.94 -22.61 12.70
N ALA A 94 16.82 -22.13 11.46
CA ALA A 94 16.54 -20.72 11.19
C ALA A 94 15.17 -20.30 11.75
N GLY A 95 14.08 -20.97 11.37
CA GLY A 95 12.72 -20.60 11.78
C GLY A 95 12.49 -20.65 13.29
N VAL A 96 13.12 -21.61 13.99
CA VAL A 96 13.05 -21.70 15.47
C VAL A 96 13.89 -20.62 16.13
N THR A 97 15.10 -20.31 15.64
CA THR A 97 15.95 -19.27 16.22
C THR A 97 15.31 -17.88 16.05
N ASP A 98 14.89 -17.54 14.82
CA ASP A 98 14.25 -16.27 14.50
C ASP A 98 12.91 -16.11 15.24
N GLY A 99 12.14 -17.20 15.34
CA GLY A 99 10.89 -17.25 16.09
C GLY A 99 11.09 -16.92 17.57
N LEU A 100 12.02 -17.62 18.23
CA LEU A 100 12.28 -17.44 19.66
C LEU A 100 12.91 -16.09 20.00
N MET A 101 13.85 -15.62 19.17
CA MET A 101 14.45 -14.29 19.32
C MET A 101 13.37 -13.21 19.16
N ARG A 102 12.46 -13.33 18.18
CA ARG A 102 11.33 -12.40 18.05
C ARG A 102 10.44 -12.42 19.28
N ILE A 103 10.03 -13.59 19.78
CA ILE A 103 9.10 -13.70 20.92
C ILE A 103 9.68 -13.07 22.20
N GLY A 104 10.95 -13.32 22.52
CA GLY A 104 11.59 -12.69 23.67
C GLY A 104 11.67 -11.16 23.57
N ILE A 105 11.93 -10.65 22.35
CA ILE A 105 11.94 -9.22 22.05
C ILE A 105 10.52 -8.62 22.04
N GLU A 106 9.51 -9.35 21.56
CA GLU A 106 8.11 -8.93 21.46
C GLU A 106 7.51 -8.74 22.86
N HIS A 107 7.68 -9.74 23.73
CA HIS A 107 7.13 -9.75 25.10
C HIS A 107 8.02 -9.10 26.16
N SER A 108 9.21 -8.60 25.77
CA SER A 108 10.23 -8.11 26.70
C SER A 108 10.58 -9.14 27.81
N LEU A 109 10.57 -10.42 27.44
CA LEU A 109 10.65 -11.56 28.34
C LEU A 109 11.93 -12.37 28.04
N PRO A 110 12.75 -12.72 29.04
CA PRO A 110 13.89 -13.63 28.82
C PRO A 110 13.42 -14.97 28.23
N VAL A 111 13.74 -15.20 26.95
CA VAL A 111 13.54 -16.48 26.27
C VAL A 111 14.91 -17.11 26.05
N LEU A 112 15.23 -18.12 26.85
CA LEU A 112 16.55 -18.72 26.95
C LEU A 112 16.67 -19.87 25.92
N PHE A 113 17.54 -19.67 24.92
CA PHE A 113 17.72 -20.59 23.80
C PHE A 113 18.60 -21.80 24.19
N GLY A 114 17.95 -22.93 24.43
CA GLY A 114 18.55 -24.23 24.73
C GLY A 114 18.28 -25.29 23.65
N VAL A 115 17.90 -24.88 22.43
CA VAL A 115 17.73 -25.78 21.29
C VAL A 115 19.11 -26.11 20.70
N LEU A 116 19.53 -27.36 20.83
CA LEU A 116 20.82 -27.82 20.32
C LEU A 116 20.79 -27.96 18.80
N THR A 117 21.63 -27.20 18.10
CA THR A 117 21.91 -27.38 16.68
C THR A 117 23.20 -28.18 16.53
N CYS A 118 23.13 -29.36 15.91
CA CYS A 118 24.25 -30.32 15.88
C CYS A 118 24.36 -31.07 14.54
N GLU A 119 25.59 -31.30 14.08
CA GLU A 119 25.85 -32.11 12.88
C GLU A 119 25.78 -33.62 13.16
N THR A 120 25.94 -34.05 14.41
CA THR A 120 25.91 -35.47 14.80
C THR A 120 25.18 -35.69 16.12
N LEU A 121 24.64 -36.91 16.28
CA LEU A 121 24.01 -37.37 17.53
C LEU A 121 24.99 -37.32 18.72
N GLU A 122 26.26 -37.65 18.50
CA GLU A 122 27.29 -37.59 19.55
C GLU A 122 27.51 -36.15 20.02
N GLN A 123 27.58 -35.17 19.11
CA GLN A 123 27.73 -33.76 19.46
C GLN A 123 26.56 -33.24 20.32
N ALA A 124 25.33 -33.69 20.02
CA ALA A 124 24.15 -33.36 20.82
C ALA A 124 24.18 -34.02 22.21
N ILE A 125 24.60 -35.28 22.31
CA ILE A 125 24.79 -35.98 23.59
C ILE A 125 25.85 -35.29 24.45
N GLN A 126 26.97 -34.83 23.87
CA GLN A 126 28.05 -34.18 24.62
C GLN A 126 27.64 -32.82 25.24
N ARG A 127 26.62 -32.15 24.69
CA ARG A 127 26.06 -30.88 25.17
C ARG A 127 24.84 -31.03 26.09
N ALA A 128 24.37 -32.25 26.29
CA ALA A 128 23.24 -32.59 27.15
C ALA A 128 23.69 -33.46 28.33
N GLY A 129 24.68 -32.97 29.09
CA GLY A 129 25.27 -33.69 30.23
C GLY A 129 26.43 -34.61 29.85
N GLY A 130 27.24 -34.22 28.86
CA GLY A 130 28.49 -34.89 28.52
C GLY A 130 29.73 -34.12 28.99
N ASN A 131 30.87 -34.36 28.35
CA ASN A 131 32.16 -33.74 28.70
C ASN A 131 32.22 -32.22 28.43
N VAL A 132 31.17 -31.64 27.83
CA VAL A 132 31.09 -30.22 27.42
C VAL A 132 30.03 -29.46 28.24
N GLY A 133 29.39 -30.10 29.23
CA GLY A 133 28.36 -29.50 30.08
C GLY A 133 26.93 -29.88 29.70
N ASN A 134 25.96 -29.12 30.22
CA ASN A 134 24.53 -29.30 29.96
C ASN A 134 23.90 -27.94 29.62
N LYS A 135 23.45 -27.78 28.36
CA LYS A 135 22.88 -26.52 27.87
C LYS A 135 21.58 -26.15 28.60
N GLY A 136 20.84 -27.11 29.14
CA GLY A 136 19.64 -26.85 29.95
C GLY A 136 19.96 -26.16 31.28
N SER A 137 21.04 -26.60 31.95
CA SER A 137 21.55 -25.97 33.17
C SER A 137 22.01 -24.53 32.91
N GLU A 138 22.78 -24.29 31.85
CA GLU A 138 23.21 -22.93 31.45
C GLU A 138 22.01 -21.98 31.23
N CYS A 139 20.91 -22.49 30.66
CA CYS A 139 19.69 -21.71 30.46
C CYS A 139 18.94 -21.42 31.77
N ALA A 140 19.06 -22.26 32.81
CA ALA A 140 18.45 -22.01 34.11
C ALA A 140 19.21 -20.93 34.92
N GLU A 141 20.55 -20.95 34.90
CA GLU A 141 21.36 -19.92 35.58
C GLU A 141 21.14 -18.53 34.95
N ALA A 142 21.16 -18.45 33.61
CA ALA A 142 20.91 -17.21 32.88
C ALA A 142 19.51 -16.62 33.15
N ALA A 143 18.49 -17.46 33.36
CA ALA A 143 17.14 -17.00 33.68
C ALA A 143 17.06 -16.32 35.07
N LEU A 144 17.81 -16.81 36.05
CA LEU A 144 17.86 -16.25 37.41
C LEU A 144 18.66 -14.95 37.46
N HIS A 145 19.82 -14.90 36.78
CA HIS A 145 20.65 -13.68 36.71
C HIS A 145 19.86 -12.52 36.11
N MET A 146 19.18 -12.75 34.96
CA MET A 146 18.36 -11.74 34.31
C MET A 146 17.22 -11.21 35.18
N ALA A 147 16.63 -12.04 36.07
CA ALA A 147 15.59 -11.59 37.00
C ALA A 147 16.13 -10.60 38.04
N GLY A 148 17.27 -10.92 38.68
CA GLY A 148 17.90 -10.03 39.67
C GLY A 148 18.41 -8.71 39.07
N LEU A 149 18.96 -8.77 37.85
CA LEU A 149 19.49 -7.63 37.11
C LEU A 149 18.42 -6.54 36.84
N LEU A 150 17.18 -6.95 36.55
CA LEU A 150 16.05 -6.05 36.30
C LEU A 150 15.61 -5.29 37.55
N VAL A 151 15.55 -5.96 38.71
CA VAL A 151 15.19 -5.35 39.99
C VAL A 151 16.27 -4.37 40.46
N ALA A 152 17.54 -4.68 40.20
CA ALA A 152 18.65 -3.75 40.44
C ALA A 152 18.54 -2.46 39.61
N LEU A 153 18.20 -2.56 38.32
CA LEU A 153 17.99 -1.40 37.45
C LEU A 153 16.80 -0.54 37.89
N GLN A 154 15.68 -1.15 38.29
CA GLN A 154 14.52 -0.41 38.82
C GLN A 154 14.92 0.47 40.01
N ILE A 155 15.60 -0.12 41.00
CA ILE A 155 15.95 0.60 42.24
C ILE A 155 16.93 1.73 41.98
N LEU A 156 17.94 1.52 41.12
CA LEU A 156 18.90 2.57 40.77
C LEU A 156 18.25 3.72 40.00
N PHE A 157 17.21 3.45 39.20
CA PHE A 157 16.41 4.49 38.55
C PHE A 157 15.58 5.31 39.56
N GLU A 158 14.93 4.66 40.53
CA GLU A 158 14.18 5.36 41.59
C GLU A 158 15.10 6.22 42.49
N ASP A 159 16.33 5.76 42.75
CA ASP A 159 17.36 6.45 43.54
C ASP A 159 17.91 7.76 42.93
N GLU A 160 17.77 7.97 41.62
CA GLU A 160 18.14 9.23 40.97
C GLU A 160 17.00 10.27 40.98
N HIS A 161 15.74 9.82 41.10
CA HIS A 161 14.57 10.69 41.03
C HIS A 161 13.97 11.03 42.40
N ASN A 162 14.28 10.23 43.43
CA ASN A 162 13.80 10.41 44.81
C ASN A 162 14.95 10.59 45.81
N SER A 163 14.60 10.92 47.06
CA SER A 163 15.55 10.82 48.18
C SER A 163 15.92 9.35 48.41
N ARG A 164 17.17 8.98 48.09
CA ARG A 164 17.72 7.61 48.15
C ARG A 164 17.18 6.76 49.29
N ALA A 165 16.59 5.61 48.96
CA ALA A 165 15.98 4.71 49.93
C ALA A 165 17.01 4.13 50.92
N SER A 166 16.60 3.93 52.18
CA SER A 166 17.46 3.28 53.17
C SER A 166 17.67 1.79 52.86
N VAL A 167 18.72 1.20 53.43
CA VAL A 167 19.04 -0.22 53.20
C VAL A 167 17.92 -1.16 53.70
N ALA A 168 17.13 -0.72 54.69
CA ALA A 168 15.97 -1.48 55.17
C ALA A 168 14.83 -1.50 54.13
N GLU A 169 14.42 -0.32 53.64
CA GLU A 169 13.39 -0.17 52.61
C GLU A 169 13.77 -0.90 51.31
N LEU A 170 15.04 -0.85 50.91
CA LEU A 170 15.56 -1.64 49.78
C LEU A 170 15.41 -3.15 50.00
N THR A 171 15.74 -3.65 51.19
CA THR A 171 15.72 -5.10 51.46
C THR A 171 14.30 -5.63 51.43
N GLU A 172 13.34 -4.89 51.98
CA GLU A 172 11.91 -5.22 51.94
C GLU A 172 11.36 -5.23 50.50
N PHE A 173 11.73 -4.24 49.68
CA PHE A 173 11.33 -4.18 48.28
C PHE A 173 11.92 -5.31 47.41
N ILE A 174 13.22 -5.58 47.57
CA ILE A 174 13.94 -6.63 46.82
C ILE A 174 13.33 -8.00 47.12
N HIS A 175 13.09 -8.31 48.39
CA HIS A 175 12.47 -9.55 48.84
C HIS A 175 11.05 -9.72 48.27
N GLY A 176 10.23 -8.66 48.33
CA GLY A 176 8.86 -8.68 47.81
C GLY A 176 8.73 -8.87 46.29
N ARG A 177 9.81 -8.70 45.51
CA ARG A 177 9.81 -8.90 44.05
C ARG A 177 10.49 -10.20 43.60
N LEU A 178 11.59 -10.59 44.22
CA LEU A 178 12.37 -11.75 43.80
C LEU A 178 11.99 -13.03 44.56
N ASN A 179 11.77 -12.94 45.88
CA ASN A 179 11.44 -14.06 46.77
C ASN A 179 12.37 -15.29 46.58
N ASN A 180 13.66 -15.03 46.33
CA ASN A 180 14.71 -16.03 46.12
C ASN A 180 16.02 -15.46 46.70
N PRO A 181 16.60 -16.06 47.76
CA PRO A 181 17.73 -15.47 48.49
C PRO A 181 18.98 -15.18 47.66
N GLU A 182 19.23 -15.93 46.59
CA GLU A 182 20.42 -15.78 45.75
C GLU A 182 20.27 -14.63 44.75
N ALA A 183 19.11 -14.53 44.09
CA ALA A 183 18.76 -13.39 43.24
C ALA A 183 18.63 -12.09 44.06
N GLU A 184 18.11 -12.17 45.29
CA GLU A 184 18.04 -11.04 46.23
C GLU A 184 19.44 -10.54 46.64
N GLU A 185 20.37 -11.45 46.96
CA GLU A 185 21.76 -11.10 47.28
C GLU A 185 22.49 -10.51 46.08
N PHE A 186 22.29 -11.06 44.88
CA PHE A 186 22.85 -10.54 43.63
C PHE A 186 22.35 -9.11 43.34
N ALA A 187 21.03 -8.89 43.32
CA ALA A 187 20.44 -7.57 43.11
C ALA A 187 20.92 -6.56 44.17
N ARG A 188 20.95 -6.95 45.45
CA ARG A 188 21.44 -6.11 46.55
C ARG A 188 22.92 -5.77 46.40
N THR A 189 23.74 -6.71 45.93
CA THR A 189 25.17 -6.51 45.67
C THR A 189 25.41 -5.49 44.56
N LEU A 190 24.68 -5.60 43.45
CA LEU A 190 24.71 -4.64 42.35
C LEU A 190 24.32 -3.22 42.82
N ILE A 191 23.16 -3.08 43.47
CA ILE A 191 22.65 -1.77 43.94
C ILE A 191 23.62 -1.12 44.93
N LEU A 192 24.07 -1.85 45.95
CA LEU A 192 24.96 -1.30 46.98
C LEU A 192 26.39 -1.08 46.44
N GLY A 193 26.83 -1.87 45.46
CA GLY A 193 28.09 -1.71 44.76
C GLY A 193 28.13 -0.42 43.94
N VAL A 194 27.15 -0.23 43.04
CA VAL A 194 26.97 1.01 42.27
C VAL A 194 26.83 2.22 43.19
N ARG A 195 26.00 2.14 44.24
CA ARG A 195 25.83 3.24 45.22
C ARG A 195 27.13 3.65 45.92
N ARG A 196 28.05 2.70 46.18
CA ARG A 196 29.33 2.96 46.87
C ARG A 196 30.39 3.52 45.93
N ASN A 197 30.53 2.92 44.75
CA ASN A 197 31.61 3.22 43.80
C ASN A 197 31.20 4.26 42.74
N LEU A 198 30.02 4.87 42.90
CA LEU A 198 29.35 5.74 41.92
C LEU A 198 30.26 6.79 41.27
N GLY A 199 31.08 7.49 42.06
CA GLY A 199 31.97 8.54 41.54
C GLY A 199 33.12 8.02 40.67
N GLU A 200 33.62 6.81 40.95
CA GLU A 200 34.70 6.17 40.17
C GLU A 200 34.14 5.51 38.91
N ILE A 201 32.97 4.87 39.02
CA ILE A 201 32.20 4.34 37.89
C ILE A 201 31.83 5.46 36.92
N ASP A 202 31.26 6.57 37.43
CA ASP A 202 30.86 7.71 36.60
C ASP A 202 32.08 8.36 35.94
N GLN A 203 33.20 8.49 36.65
CA GLN A 203 34.44 9.04 36.11
C GLN A 203 35.03 8.17 34.99
N GLU A 204 35.01 6.84 35.11
CA GLU A 204 35.50 5.95 34.06
C GLU A 204 34.58 5.89 32.84
N ILE A 205 33.25 5.94 33.03
CA ILE A 205 32.28 6.08 31.93
C ILE A 205 32.52 7.41 31.20
N GLU A 206 32.61 8.53 31.92
CA GLU A 206 32.80 9.87 31.32
C GLU A 206 34.20 10.04 30.69
N ARG A 207 35.22 9.31 31.16
CA ARG A 207 36.56 9.25 30.54
C ARG A 207 36.55 8.54 29.18
N ILE A 208 35.62 7.61 28.96
CA ILE A 208 35.55 6.76 27.75
C ILE A 208 34.47 7.27 26.77
N ALA A 209 33.41 7.90 27.27
CA ALA A 209 32.26 8.36 26.48
C ALA A 209 32.60 9.53 25.54
N GLN A 210 32.85 9.22 24.26
CA GLN A 210 33.11 10.23 23.24
C GLN A 210 31.86 11.08 22.98
N ASN A 211 32.03 12.41 23.02
CA ASN A 211 30.97 13.43 22.90
C ASN A 211 29.93 13.45 24.04
N TRP A 212 30.02 12.60 25.09
CA TRP A 212 28.90 12.36 26.02
C TRP A 212 29.25 12.38 27.50
N SER A 213 28.92 13.51 28.14
CA SER A 213 28.97 13.67 29.60
C SER A 213 27.87 12.89 30.31
N ILE A 214 28.18 12.24 31.43
CA ILE A 214 27.25 11.36 32.13
C ILE A 214 26.02 12.09 32.68
N GLY A 215 26.18 13.37 33.03
CA GLY A 215 25.09 14.26 33.46
C GLY A 215 24.10 14.67 32.37
N ARG A 216 24.33 14.27 31.10
CA ARG A 216 23.38 14.43 29.98
C ARG A 216 22.71 13.14 29.54
N MET A 217 23.26 11.98 29.93
CA MET A 217 22.66 10.68 29.61
C MET A 217 21.28 10.53 30.27
N ALA A 218 20.38 9.79 29.64
CA ALA A 218 19.12 9.39 30.27
C ALA A 218 19.42 8.56 31.53
N ALA A 219 18.55 8.67 32.55
CA ALA A 219 18.75 7.98 33.82
C ALA A 219 18.84 6.46 33.65
N THR A 220 17.98 5.86 32.82
CA THR A 220 18.00 4.41 32.57
C THR A 220 19.30 3.99 31.88
N ASP A 221 19.70 4.67 30.80
CA ASP A 221 20.96 4.39 30.08
C ASP A 221 22.19 4.50 30.99
N ARG A 222 22.25 5.56 31.80
CA ARG A 222 23.33 5.76 32.78
C ARG A 222 23.36 4.66 33.84
N ASN A 223 22.21 4.22 34.34
CA ASN A 223 22.15 3.17 35.36
C ASN A 223 22.41 1.77 34.78
N VAL A 224 22.07 1.50 33.52
CA VAL A 224 22.53 0.31 32.79
C VAL A 224 24.06 0.33 32.61
N LEU A 225 24.62 1.45 32.16
CA LEU A 225 26.08 1.61 32.04
C LEU A 225 26.79 1.46 33.39
N ARG A 226 26.21 1.96 34.49
CA ARG A 226 26.75 1.79 35.84
C ARG A 226 26.69 0.35 36.35
N LEU A 227 25.62 -0.39 36.05
CA LEU A 227 25.51 -1.81 36.39
C LEU A 227 26.59 -2.60 35.65
N GLY A 228 26.64 -2.48 34.32
CA GLY A 228 27.65 -3.16 33.50
C GLY A 228 29.09 -2.77 33.89
N ALA A 229 29.36 -1.48 34.11
CA ALA A 229 30.66 -1.02 34.58
C ALA A 229 30.99 -1.51 36.00
N PHE A 230 30.01 -1.62 36.90
CA PHE A 230 30.24 -2.20 38.23
C PHE A 230 30.63 -3.68 38.13
N GLU A 231 29.93 -4.48 37.33
CA GLU A 231 30.28 -5.89 37.10
C GLU A 231 31.64 -6.05 36.41
N ILE A 232 31.94 -5.21 35.42
CA ILE A 232 33.21 -5.21 34.68
C ILE A 232 34.42 -4.79 35.55
N LEU A 233 34.22 -3.93 36.54
CA LEU A 233 35.30 -3.39 37.40
C LEU A 233 35.42 -4.08 38.77
N TYR A 234 34.34 -4.67 39.28
CA TYR A 234 34.25 -5.17 40.67
C TYR A 234 33.56 -6.54 40.81
N GLY A 235 33.02 -7.11 39.74
CA GLY A 235 32.34 -8.42 39.75
C GLY A 235 33.19 -9.55 39.16
N ASP A 236 32.75 -10.79 39.40
CA ASP A 236 33.32 -12.00 38.78
C ASP A 236 32.64 -12.35 37.43
N THR A 237 31.63 -11.58 37.01
CA THR A 237 30.88 -11.79 35.75
C THR A 237 31.80 -11.67 34.53
N PRO A 238 31.89 -12.70 33.66
CA PRO A 238 32.78 -12.65 32.50
C PRO A 238 32.43 -11.47 31.58
N PHE A 239 33.42 -10.66 31.15
CA PHE A 239 33.19 -9.42 30.39
C PHE A 239 32.18 -9.51 29.24
N LYS A 240 32.15 -10.62 28.49
CA LYS A 240 31.19 -10.84 27.39
C LYS A 240 29.74 -10.97 27.86
N VAL A 241 29.53 -11.55 29.04
CA VAL A 241 28.22 -11.75 29.66
C VAL A 241 27.69 -10.40 30.15
N ALA A 242 28.45 -9.70 31.01
CA ALA A 242 28.08 -8.38 31.51
C ALA A 242 27.80 -7.35 30.38
N ILE A 243 28.59 -7.36 29.30
CA ILE A 243 28.33 -6.53 28.12
C ILE A 243 27.03 -6.92 27.43
N ASN A 244 26.78 -8.22 27.20
CA ASN A 244 25.58 -8.68 26.50
C ASN A 244 24.31 -8.41 27.33
N GLU A 245 24.35 -8.67 28.63
CA GLU A 245 23.25 -8.40 29.57
C GLU A 245 22.97 -6.88 29.69
N SER A 246 24.01 -6.05 29.74
CA SER A 246 23.86 -4.58 29.68
C SER A 246 23.23 -4.11 28.35
N VAL A 247 23.60 -4.74 27.22
CA VAL A 247 23.01 -4.43 25.91
C VAL A 247 21.53 -4.83 25.84
N GLU A 248 21.14 -5.98 26.39
CA GLU A 248 19.72 -6.37 26.45
C GLU A 248 18.92 -5.52 27.45
N LEU A 249 19.51 -5.11 28.59
CA LEU A 249 18.90 -4.12 29.48
C LEU A 249 18.68 -2.77 28.77
N ALA A 250 19.65 -2.28 27.99
CA ALA A 250 19.51 -1.03 27.23
C ALA A 250 18.40 -1.16 26.16
N LYS A 251 18.36 -2.28 25.43
CA LYS A 251 17.28 -2.57 24.46
C LYS A 251 15.90 -2.62 25.10
N ARG A 252 15.78 -3.21 26.31
CA ARG A 252 14.51 -3.22 27.07
C ARG A 252 14.14 -1.82 27.57
N SER A 253 15.13 -1.06 28.04
CA SER A 253 14.97 0.29 28.59
C SER A 253 14.57 1.33 27.55
N SER A 254 15.05 1.21 26.31
CA SER A 254 14.73 2.13 25.20
C SER A 254 13.27 2.06 24.74
N ARG A 255 12.51 1.06 25.18
CA ARG A 255 11.05 0.95 25.01
C ARG A 255 10.27 1.51 26.21
N GLY A 256 10.83 2.53 26.85
CA GLY A 256 10.38 3.05 28.15
C GLY A 256 8.90 3.41 28.23
N THR A 257 8.34 3.20 29.42
CA THR A 257 6.94 3.50 29.76
C THR A 257 6.56 4.97 29.54
N ARG A 258 5.37 5.18 28.97
CA ARG A 258 4.75 6.48 28.63
C ARG A 258 5.01 7.61 29.64
N ARG A 259 5.70 8.69 29.22
CA ARG A 259 5.31 10.09 29.52
C ARG A 259 5.96 11.15 28.60
N ARG A 260 5.44 12.38 28.66
CA ARG A 260 5.62 13.47 27.66
C ARG A 260 7.04 14.13 27.68
N PRO A 261 7.44 14.82 26.59
CA PRO A 261 8.86 14.93 26.18
C PRO A 261 9.56 16.25 26.56
N ALA A 262 10.90 16.25 26.47
CA ALA A 262 11.73 17.45 26.31
C ALA A 262 13.07 17.16 25.59
N THR A 263 13.18 17.64 24.34
CA THR A 263 14.41 18.10 23.63
C THR A 263 15.71 17.26 23.59
N HIS A 264 16.10 16.90 22.35
CA HIS A 264 17.42 16.49 21.82
C HIS A 264 17.92 15.03 22.06
N PRO A 265 18.19 14.24 20.98
CA PRO A 265 18.69 12.86 21.05
C PRO A 265 20.22 12.78 21.12
N ASN A 266 20.77 11.57 21.33
CA ASN A 266 22.20 11.39 21.64
C ASN A 266 22.88 10.20 20.90
N PRO A 267 24.00 10.40 20.15
CA PRO A 267 24.72 9.45 19.29
C PRO A 267 24.79 7.95 19.61
N THR A 268 25.08 7.50 20.83
CA THR A 268 25.19 6.05 21.09
C THR A 268 23.88 5.31 20.80
N HIS A 269 22.75 5.98 21.05
CA HIS A 269 21.42 5.46 20.74
C HIS A 269 21.08 5.59 19.24
N GLN A 270 21.74 6.50 18.51
CA GLN A 270 21.67 6.54 17.04
C GLN A 270 22.39 5.32 16.44
N THR A 271 23.58 4.92 16.91
CA THR A 271 24.34 3.80 16.30
C THR A 271 23.56 2.47 16.30
N THR A 272 22.91 2.10 17.41
CA THR A 272 22.09 0.87 17.47
C THR A 272 20.80 0.99 16.64
N LEU A 273 20.20 2.19 16.58
CA LEU A 273 19.04 2.46 15.74
C LEU A 273 19.40 2.39 14.24
N LEU A 274 20.54 2.96 13.85
CA LEU A 274 21.09 2.93 12.50
C LEU A 274 21.43 1.51 12.06
N MET A 275 22.03 0.68 12.93
CA MET A 275 22.24 -0.75 12.62
C MET A 275 20.91 -1.51 12.40
N ALA A 276 19.94 -1.35 13.30
CA ALA A 276 18.62 -1.99 13.14
C ALA A 276 17.84 -1.44 11.93
N LEU A 277 18.10 -0.20 11.51
CA LEU A 277 17.55 0.43 10.32
C LEU A 277 18.24 -0.04 9.04
N PHE A 278 19.56 -0.18 9.06
CA PHE A 278 20.37 -0.75 7.99
C PHE A 278 19.95 -2.19 7.70
N ASP A 279 19.77 -3.03 8.73
CA ASP A 279 19.29 -4.41 8.54
C ASP A 279 17.86 -4.44 7.94
N ARG A 280 16.98 -3.50 8.36
CA ARG A 280 15.65 -3.31 7.76
C ARG A 280 15.72 -2.91 6.28
N PHE A 281 16.57 -1.93 5.93
CA PHE A 281 16.77 -1.53 4.53
C PHE A 281 17.43 -2.63 3.71
N LYS A 282 18.42 -3.34 4.25
CA LYS A 282 19.11 -4.45 3.57
C LYS A 282 18.15 -5.62 3.30
N LYS A 283 17.26 -5.94 4.24
CA LYS A 283 16.17 -6.90 4.04
C LYS A 283 15.25 -6.49 2.87
N GLY A 284 14.80 -5.23 2.84
CA GLY A 284 13.94 -4.71 1.78
C GLY A 284 14.62 -4.63 0.42
N LEU A 285 15.77 -3.96 0.35
CA LEU A 285 16.52 -3.74 -0.89
C LEU A 285 17.17 -5.00 -1.48
N LYS A 286 17.11 -6.15 -0.81
CA LYS A 286 17.84 -7.37 -1.18
C LYS A 286 17.75 -7.72 -2.67
N LYS A 287 16.54 -7.71 -3.26
CA LYS A 287 16.34 -8.02 -4.69
C LYS A 287 17.08 -7.04 -5.61
N THR A 288 17.09 -5.75 -5.27
CA THR A 288 17.79 -4.69 -6.00
C THR A 288 19.32 -4.82 -5.80
N GLY A 289 19.75 -5.13 -4.58
CA GLY A 289 21.17 -5.39 -4.26
C GLY A 289 21.74 -6.63 -4.94
N ASP A 290 20.97 -7.72 -5.03
CA ASP A 290 21.35 -8.95 -5.74
C ASP A 290 21.46 -8.73 -7.27
N LEU A 291 20.60 -7.87 -7.85
CA LEU A 291 20.69 -7.42 -9.25
C LEU A 291 21.97 -6.60 -9.49
N LEU A 292 22.18 -5.52 -8.72
CA LEU A 292 23.39 -4.68 -8.79
C LEU A 292 24.67 -5.51 -8.58
N LYS A 293 24.65 -6.45 -7.62
CA LYS A 293 25.77 -7.36 -7.34
C LYS A 293 26.09 -8.26 -8.52
N THR A 294 25.08 -8.75 -9.23
CA THR A 294 25.25 -9.61 -10.40
C THR A 294 25.85 -8.82 -11.56
N ASP A 295 25.26 -7.68 -11.90
CA ASP A 295 25.67 -6.88 -13.05
C ASP A 295 27.02 -6.18 -12.85
N ILE A 296 27.27 -5.57 -11.68
CA ILE A 296 28.55 -4.92 -11.37
C ILE A 296 29.67 -5.97 -11.21
N ARG A 297 29.38 -7.19 -10.73
CA ARG A 297 30.35 -8.29 -10.79
C ARG A 297 30.69 -8.62 -12.24
N ASP A 298 29.69 -8.71 -13.10
CA ASP A 298 29.82 -9.15 -14.48
C ASP A 298 30.48 -8.11 -15.40
N LEU A 299 30.39 -6.82 -15.07
CA LEU A 299 31.16 -5.72 -15.67
C LEU A 299 32.68 -5.87 -15.42
N PHE A 300 33.05 -6.30 -14.22
CA PHE A 300 34.43 -6.56 -13.77
C PHE A 300 34.78 -8.06 -13.81
N LYS A 301 34.55 -8.71 -14.95
CA LYS A 301 35.03 -10.09 -15.26
C LYS A 301 36.54 -10.18 -15.48
N SER A 302 37.23 -9.04 -15.59
CA SER A 302 38.69 -8.91 -15.61
C SER A 302 39.17 -8.00 -14.47
N GLU A 303 40.43 -8.15 -14.05
CA GLU A 303 41.03 -7.31 -13.01
C GLU A 303 41.24 -5.87 -13.52
N GLY A 304 40.23 -5.02 -13.26
CA GLY A 304 40.17 -3.63 -13.70
C GLY A 304 39.52 -3.47 -15.08
N ARG A 305 38.79 -2.36 -15.25
CA ARG A 305 38.26 -1.89 -16.54
C ARG A 305 38.82 -0.50 -16.82
N LEU A 306 39.14 -0.20 -18.07
CA LEU A 306 39.37 1.17 -18.53
C LEU A 306 38.01 1.90 -18.54
N VAL A 307 37.97 3.15 -18.05
CA VAL A 307 36.80 4.02 -18.22
C VAL A 307 36.92 4.74 -19.56
N ASP A 308 36.53 4.01 -20.60
CA ASP A 308 36.25 4.49 -21.95
C ASP A 308 34.74 4.68 -22.16
N ASP A 309 34.36 5.13 -23.36
CA ASP A 309 32.97 5.49 -23.65
C ASP A 309 32.06 4.23 -23.71
N ASP A 310 32.60 3.06 -24.08
CA ASP A 310 31.92 1.77 -24.03
C ASP A 310 31.63 1.33 -22.59
N PHE A 311 32.61 1.48 -21.66
CA PHE A 311 32.39 1.21 -20.23
C PHE A 311 31.33 2.13 -19.61
N LEU A 312 31.28 3.40 -20.02
CA LEU A 312 30.27 4.34 -19.54
C LEU A 312 28.86 3.95 -20.03
N GLU A 313 28.72 3.45 -21.26
CA GLU A 313 27.46 2.90 -21.78
C GLU A 313 27.04 1.60 -21.07
N GLU A 314 27.99 0.69 -20.78
CA GLU A 314 27.71 -0.51 -19.96
C GLU A 314 27.22 -0.12 -18.55
N ILE A 315 27.82 0.88 -17.91
CA ILE A 315 27.37 1.41 -16.61
C ILE A 315 25.96 2.02 -16.70
N ARG A 316 25.74 2.89 -17.69
CA ARG A 316 24.45 3.54 -17.96
C ARG A 316 23.34 2.49 -18.07
N ALA A 317 23.55 1.46 -18.88
CA ALA A 317 22.61 0.36 -19.06
C ALA A 317 22.37 -0.49 -17.80
N ILE A 318 23.36 -0.63 -16.91
CA ILE A 318 23.18 -1.33 -15.62
C ILE A 318 22.34 -0.48 -14.65
N LEU A 319 22.64 0.82 -14.51
CA LEU A 319 21.92 1.70 -13.60
C LEU A 319 20.45 1.87 -14.01
N PHE A 320 20.15 1.97 -15.31
CA PHE A 320 18.77 2.07 -15.80
C PHE A 320 17.87 0.90 -15.39
N LYS A 321 18.40 -0.34 -15.24
CA LYS A 321 17.61 -1.51 -14.79
C LYS A 321 17.08 -1.39 -13.36
N THR A 322 17.55 -0.42 -12.58
CA THR A 322 17.15 -0.20 -11.18
C THR A 322 16.14 0.94 -11.01
N ASP A 323 15.60 1.49 -12.11
CA ASP A 323 14.62 2.58 -12.17
C ASP A 323 15.07 3.90 -11.51
N MET A 324 16.37 4.19 -11.43
CA MET A 324 16.88 5.44 -10.82
C MET A 324 16.44 6.75 -11.51
N GLY A 325 15.86 6.69 -12.71
CA GLY A 325 15.46 7.84 -13.52
C GLY A 325 16.61 8.41 -14.37
N TYR A 326 16.27 9.02 -15.51
CA TYR A 326 17.24 9.47 -16.52
C TYR A 326 18.27 10.44 -15.94
N ASP A 327 17.83 11.53 -15.32
CA ASP A 327 18.71 12.58 -14.81
C ASP A 327 19.64 12.08 -13.70
N SER A 328 19.15 11.17 -12.84
CA SER A 328 19.98 10.49 -11.84
C SER A 328 21.06 9.62 -12.49
N VAL A 329 20.72 8.84 -13.52
CA VAL A 329 21.66 7.93 -14.19
C VAL A 329 22.74 8.74 -14.91
N GLU A 330 22.37 9.78 -15.66
CA GLU A 330 23.35 10.65 -16.31
C GLU A 330 24.23 11.39 -15.28
N ALA A 331 23.66 11.91 -14.20
CA ALA A 331 24.43 12.55 -13.13
C ALA A 331 25.40 11.60 -12.39
N LEU A 332 25.16 10.28 -12.43
CA LEU A 332 26.07 9.24 -11.93
C LEU A 332 27.15 8.90 -12.96
N VAL A 333 26.78 8.71 -14.23
CA VAL A 333 27.69 8.42 -15.34
C VAL A 333 28.68 9.57 -15.57
N ASP A 334 28.21 10.82 -15.53
CA ASP A 334 29.05 12.02 -15.67
C ASP A 334 30.06 12.15 -14.53
N GLU A 335 29.68 11.83 -13.28
CA GLU A 335 30.62 11.88 -12.14
C GLU A 335 31.69 10.79 -12.26
N ILE A 336 31.32 9.59 -12.72
CA ILE A 336 32.27 8.51 -13.03
C ILE A 336 33.22 8.93 -14.16
N ALA A 337 32.71 9.50 -15.25
CA ALA A 337 33.53 9.99 -16.35
C ALA A 337 34.48 11.10 -15.88
N LYS A 338 33.98 12.08 -15.14
CA LYS A 338 34.73 13.21 -14.56
C LYS A 338 35.85 12.77 -13.61
N GLN A 339 35.63 11.73 -12.80
CA GLN A 339 36.64 11.21 -11.87
C GLN A 339 37.63 10.23 -12.53
N PHE A 340 37.20 9.45 -13.52
CA PHE A 340 37.94 8.26 -13.96
C PHE A 340 38.21 8.10 -15.46
N ARG A 341 37.65 8.94 -16.36
CA ARG A 341 37.83 8.75 -17.82
C ARG A 341 39.30 8.62 -18.22
N ALA A 342 39.58 7.63 -19.09
CA ALA A 342 40.91 7.18 -19.50
C ALA A 342 41.82 6.67 -18.35
N ARG A 343 41.25 6.25 -17.21
CA ARG A 343 41.95 5.51 -16.12
C ARG A 343 41.39 4.10 -16.01
N VAL A 344 42.20 3.18 -15.47
CA VAL A 344 41.71 1.88 -15.03
C VAL A 344 41.13 2.03 -13.63
N VAL A 345 39.93 1.48 -13.40
CA VAL A 345 39.24 1.43 -12.11
C VAL A 345 38.96 0.00 -11.68
N HIS A 346 38.83 -0.21 -10.37
CA HIS A 346 38.35 -1.44 -9.77
C HIS A 346 36.88 -1.28 -9.31
N ARG A 347 36.28 -2.38 -8.85
CA ARG A 347 34.86 -2.40 -8.44
C ARG A 347 34.60 -1.47 -7.25
N GLU A 348 35.58 -1.42 -6.36
CA GLU A 348 35.57 -0.67 -5.11
C GLU A 348 35.57 0.83 -5.37
N ASP A 349 36.36 1.30 -6.36
CA ASP A 349 36.41 2.71 -6.78
C ASP A 349 35.06 3.17 -7.34
N LEU A 350 34.47 2.35 -8.22
CA LEU A 350 33.17 2.60 -8.83
C LEU A 350 32.06 2.70 -7.76
N VAL A 351 31.97 1.69 -6.87
CA VAL A 351 30.93 1.66 -5.84
C VAL A 351 31.10 2.81 -4.84
N ALA A 352 32.34 3.20 -4.52
CA ALA A 352 32.58 4.38 -3.69
C ALA A 352 32.06 5.68 -4.33
N ALA A 353 32.35 5.90 -5.62
CA ALA A 353 31.87 7.07 -6.35
C ALA A 353 30.33 7.09 -6.49
N LEU A 354 29.72 5.94 -6.84
CA LEU A 354 28.26 5.79 -6.90
C LEU A 354 27.61 6.09 -5.54
N LYS A 355 28.15 5.57 -4.43
CA LYS A 355 27.64 5.86 -3.08
C LYS A 355 27.70 7.35 -2.74
N VAL A 356 28.83 8.01 -2.98
CA VAL A 356 28.99 9.45 -2.71
C VAL A 356 27.98 10.26 -3.51
N LYS A 357 27.83 9.97 -4.82
CA LYS A 357 26.92 10.73 -5.68
C LYS A 357 25.45 10.44 -5.38
N LEU A 358 25.07 9.19 -5.09
CA LEU A 358 23.70 8.87 -4.66
C LEU A 358 23.34 9.56 -3.34
N LYS A 359 24.26 9.62 -2.35
CA LYS A 359 24.02 10.37 -1.11
C LYS A 359 23.82 11.87 -1.38
N GLU A 360 24.59 12.48 -2.29
CA GLU A 360 24.37 13.87 -2.74
C GLU A 360 22.97 14.04 -3.35
N LEU A 361 22.57 13.17 -4.29
CA LEU A 361 21.25 13.18 -4.94
C LEU A 361 20.08 12.87 -3.98
N MET A 362 20.35 12.26 -2.82
CA MET A 362 19.34 11.88 -1.82
C MET A 362 19.39 12.71 -0.53
N ALA A 363 20.31 13.67 -0.41
CA ALA A 363 20.55 14.48 0.80
C ALA A 363 19.38 15.41 1.15
N GLN A 364 18.51 14.96 2.07
CA GLN A 364 17.40 15.73 2.65
C GLN A 364 17.65 16.03 4.15
N PRO A 365 17.01 17.06 4.74
CA PRO A 365 16.99 17.23 6.19
C PRO A 365 16.27 16.05 6.88
N GLU A 366 16.54 15.84 8.18
CA GLU A 366 15.68 15.00 9.03
C GLU A 366 14.26 15.57 9.01
N SER A 367 13.29 14.77 8.55
CA SER A 367 11.91 15.19 8.37
C SER A 367 10.96 14.22 9.09
N PRO A 368 10.85 14.32 10.43
CA PRO A 368 9.86 13.57 11.20
C PRO A 368 8.43 14.01 10.86
N ILE A 369 7.44 13.33 11.44
CA ILE A 369 6.05 13.81 11.45
C ILE A 369 5.98 15.15 12.18
N ASP A 370 5.36 16.15 11.56
CA ASP A 370 5.05 17.41 12.25
C ASP A 370 3.88 17.20 13.23
N PHE A 371 4.09 17.53 14.51
CA PHE A 371 3.14 17.26 15.58
C PHE A 371 2.68 18.57 16.23
N ALA A 372 1.37 18.71 16.38
CA ALA A 372 0.74 19.89 16.97
C ALA A 372 1.26 20.17 18.40
N ASP A 373 1.54 21.44 18.71
CA ASP A 373 1.92 21.92 20.06
C ASP A 373 0.93 21.45 21.14
N SER A 374 -0.36 21.44 20.79
CA SER A 374 -1.44 20.81 21.53
C SER A 374 -2.28 19.95 20.58
N GLY A 375 -2.42 18.66 20.90
CA GLY A 375 -3.18 17.71 20.07
C GLY A 375 -4.68 18.01 20.01
N PRO A 376 -5.41 17.40 19.05
CA PRO A 376 -4.95 16.32 18.16
C PRO A 376 -4.01 16.80 17.04
N THR A 377 -2.94 16.04 16.78
CA THR A 377 -2.25 16.13 15.48
C THR A 377 -3.10 15.41 14.44
N VAL A 378 -3.39 16.06 13.31
CA VAL A 378 -4.15 15.42 12.22
C VAL A 378 -3.21 15.12 11.06
N VAL A 379 -3.14 13.84 10.69
CA VAL A 379 -2.35 13.32 9.57
C VAL A 379 -3.31 12.85 8.47
N MET A 380 -3.23 13.45 7.29
CA MET A 380 -3.94 12.96 6.10
C MET A 380 -3.03 11.98 5.35
N VAL A 381 -3.52 10.81 4.96
CA VAL A 381 -2.73 9.79 4.25
C VAL A 381 -3.42 9.45 2.94
N CYS A 382 -2.71 9.66 1.85
CA CYS A 382 -3.26 9.75 0.52
C CYS A 382 -2.28 9.15 -0.51
N GLY A 383 -2.71 8.88 -1.74
CA GLY A 383 -1.90 8.31 -2.81
C GLY A 383 -2.71 7.40 -3.74
N VAL A 384 -2.07 6.85 -4.78
CA VAL A 384 -2.75 6.03 -5.78
C VAL A 384 -3.33 4.73 -5.21
N ASN A 385 -4.25 4.11 -5.96
CA ASN A 385 -4.73 2.76 -5.68
C ASN A 385 -3.58 1.74 -5.81
N GLY A 386 -3.67 0.62 -5.10
CA GLY A 386 -2.61 -0.38 -5.06
C GLY A 386 -1.36 -0.02 -4.23
N ALA A 387 -0.99 1.26 -4.10
CA ALA A 387 0.22 1.73 -3.39
C ALA A 387 0.24 1.47 -1.87
N GLY A 388 -0.86 0.97 -1.29
CA GLY A 388 -0.87 0.53 0.11
C GLY A 388 -1.09 1.62 1.15
N LYS A 389 -1.94 2.62 0.85
CA LYS A 389 -2.44 3.64 1.80
C LYS A 389 -2.87 3.04 3.14
N THR A 390 -3.93 2.24 3.16
CA THR A 390 -4.54 1.63 4.35
C THR A 390 -3.53 0.76 5.14
N THR A 391 -2.64 0.04 4.45
CA THR A 391 -1.53 -0.71 5.08
C THR A 391 -0.49 0.21 5.72
N SER A 392 -0.20 1.36 5.10
CA SER A 392 0.69 2.39 5.65
C SER A 392 0.04 3.12 6.83
N ILE A 393 -1.28 3.33 6.82
CA ILE A 393 -2.04 3.84 7.97
C ILE A 393 -2.00 2.83 9.13
N ALA A 394 -2.15 1.53 8.87
CA ALA A 394 -1.98 0.51 9.91
C ALA A 394 -0.57 0.54 10.53
N LYS A 395 0.47 0.70 9.69
CA LYS A 395 1.86 0.87 10.14
C LYS A 395 2.08 2.15 10.95
N LEU A 396 1.54 3.29 10.51
CA LEU A 396 1.60 4.58 11.22
C LEU A 396 0.80 4.54 12.54
N THR A 397 -0.35 3.88 12.54
CA THR A 397 -1.18 3.62 13.73
C THR A 397 -0.37 2.82 14.74
N HIS A 398 0.26 1.72 14.33
CA HIS A 398 1.15 0.94 15.20
C HIS A 398 2.34 1.77 15.70
N LEU A 399 2.95 2.61 14.86
CA LEU A 399 4.04 3.51 15.23
C LEU A 399 3.62 4.54 16.30
N PHE A 400 2.48 5.22 16.14
CA PHE A 400 2.00 6.19 17.12
C PHE A 400 1.47 5.52 18.40
N LYS A 401 0.80 4.37 18.28
CA LYS A 401 0.36 3.54 19.42
C LYS A 401 1.55 3.03 20.26
N SER A 402 2.64 2.61 19.62
CA SER A 402 3.87 2.16 20.30
C SER A 402 4.69 3.32 20.89
N GLN A 403 4.63 4.53 20.30
CA GLN A 403 5.01 5.79 20.96
C GLN A 403 4.09 6.18 22.13
N GLY A 404 3.05 5.37 22.42
CA GLY A 404 2.11 5.61 23.51
C GLY A 404 1.10 6.71 23.23
N LYS A 405 0.95 7.18 21.99
CA LYS A 405 -0.11 8.13 21.60
C LYS A 405 -1.46 7.41 21.54
N SER A 406 -2.52 8.11 21.91
CA SER A 406 -3.89 7.73 21.54
C SER A 406 -4.13 8.04 20.06
N VAL A 407 -4.84 7.17 19.36
CA VAL A 407 -5.04 7.26 17.90
C VAL A 407 -6.50 6.99 17.56
N ILE A 408 -7.06 7.84 16.71
CA ILE A 408 -8.36 7.68 16.05
C ILE A 408 -8.16 7.71 14.53
N LEU A 409 -8.89 6.86 13.81
CA LEU A 409 -8.80 6.73 12.36
C LEU A 409 -10.09 7.25 11.70
N GLY A 410 -9.97 8.06 10.64
CA GLY A 410 -11.07 8.43 9.77
C GLY A 410 -11.05 7.58 8.51
N ALA A 411 -12.09 6.76 8.30
CA ALA A 411 -12.20 5.88 7.13
C ALA A 411 -12.72 6.66 5.91
N GLY A 412 -11.88 7.54 5.32
CA GLY A 412 -12.26 8.41 4.22
C GLY A 412 -12.22 7.77 2.83
N ASP A 413 -11.66 6.57 2.63
CA ASP A 413 -11.85 5.78 1.39
C ASP A 413 -13.25 5.12 1.35
N THR A 414 -14.31 5.93 1.50
CA THR A 414 -15.70 5.47 1.59
C THR A 414 -16.25 4.95 0.26
N PHE A 415 -15.58 5.29 -0.85
CA PHE A 415 -15.80 4.71 -2.18
C PHE A 415 -15.40 3.23 -2.29
N ARG A 416 -14.86 2.61 -1.24
CA ARG A 416 -14.46 1.20 -1.21
C ARG A 416 -14.87 0.60 0.14
N ALA A 417 -16.00 -0.11 0.19
CA ALA A 417 -16.49 -0.77 1.42
C ALA A 417 -15.41 -1.68 2.05
N ALA A 418 -14.71 -2.45 1.23
CA ALA A 418 -13.58 -3.28 1.64
C ALA A 418 -12.38 -2.49 2.22
N ALA A 419 -12.20 -1.21 1.88
CA ALA A 419 -11.17 -0.36 2.47
C ALA A 419 -11.58 0.13 3.87
N VAL A 420 -12.85 0.51 4.04
CA VAL A 420 -13.44 0.84 5.35
C VAL A 420 -13.39 -0.39 6.28
N GLU A 421 -13.75 -1.57 5.80
CA GLU A 421 -13.65 -2.82 6.56
C GLU A 421 -12.18 -3.17 6.88
N GLN A 422 -11.27 -3.11 5.91
CA GLN A 422 -9.84 -3.35 6.12
C GLN A 422 -9.26 -2.40 7.18
N LEU A 423 -9.61 -1.10 7.14
CA LEU A 423 -9.18 -0.12 8.13
C LEU A 423 -9.82 -0.38 9.50
N THR A 424 -11.07 -0.85 9.56
CA THR A 424 -11.76 -1.25 10.80
C THR A 424 -11.07 -2.45 11.46
N ILE A 425 -10.74 -3.48 10.67
CA ILE A 425 -9.97 -4.64 11.15
C ILE A 425 -8.59 -4.21 11.67
N TRP A 426 -7.94 -3.23 11.05
CA TRP A 426 -6.69 -2.67 11.55
C TRP A 426 -6.88 -1.81 12.82
N ALA A 427 -7.97 -1.04 12.93
CA ALA A 427 -8.31 -0.26 14.12
C ALA A 427 -8.50 -1.18 15.33
N ASP A 428 -9.36 -2.18 15.22
CA ASP A 428 -9.60 -3.18 16.28
C ASP A 428 -8.32 -3.92 16.67
N ARG A 429 -7.56 -4.40 15.68
CA ARG A 429 -6.30 -5.15 15.89
C ARG A 429 -5.21 -4.32 16.57
N LEU A 430 -5.21 -3.00 16.39
CA LEU A 430 -4.25 -2.06 17.00
C LEU A 430 -4.86 -1.32 18.20
N GLY A 431 -6.12 -1.59 18.55
CA GLY A 431 -6.89 -0.88 19.57
C GLY A 431 -6.97 0.62 19.35
N ALA A 432 -7.02 1.10 18.11
CA ALA A 432 -7.30 2.49 17.77
C ALA A 432 -8.82 2.70 17.72
N GLN A 433 -9.28 3.93 17.97
CA GLN A 433 -10.65 4.29 17.64
C GLN A 433 -10.79 4.42 16.12
N ILE A 434 -12.00 4.23 15.58
CA ILE A 434 -12.30 4.50 14.16
C ILE A 434 -13.64 5.21 14.03
N VAL A 435 -13.69 6.15 13.10
CA VAL A 435 -14.90 6.83 12.63
C VAL A 435 -15.14 6.40 11.19
N THR A 436 -16.29 5.79 10.95
CA THR A 436 -16.75 5.36 9.64
C THR A 436 -17.94 6.22 9.17
N GLY A 437 -18.24 6.13 7.88
CA GLY A 437 -19.56 6.50 7.35
C GLY A 437 -20.51 5.30 7.34
N GLU A 438 -21.78 5.58 7.10
CA GLU A 438 -22.64 4.65 6.36
C GLU A 438 -22.04 4.51 4.93
N PRO A 439 -22.32 3.42 4.19
CA PRO A 439 -21.85 3.26 2.80
C PRO A 439 -22.17 4.49 1.94
N GLN A 440 -21.29 4.86 1.01
CA GLN A 440 -21.39 6.08 0.17
C GLN A 440 -21.34 7.43 0.93
N SER A 441 -21.19 7.47 2.27
CA SER A 441 -20.93 8.72 3.00
C SER A 441 -19.76 9.52 2.42
N HIS A 442 -19.92 10.83 2.22
CA HIS A 442 -18.88 11.68 1.65
C HIS A 442 -17.57 11.65 2.49
N PRO A 443 -16.39 11.35 1.88
CA PRO A 443 -15.09 11.27 2.58
C PRO A 443 -14.80 12.40 3.58
N ALA A 444 -15.03 13.65 3.17
CA ALA A 444 -14.78 14.84 3.98
C ALA A 444 -15.68 14.97 5.23
N SER A 445 -16.82 14.27 5.27
CA SER A 445 -17.71 14.17 6.45
C SER A 445 -17.17 13.16 7.47
N VAL A 446 -16.64 12.02 7.00
CA VAL A 446 -15.95 11.05 7.87
C VAL A 446 -14.69 11.70 8.46
N ALA A 447 -13.91 12.39 7.63
CA ALA A 447 -12.72 13.12 8.06
C ALA A 447 -13.03 14.23 9.08
N TYR A 448 -14.09 15.03 8.84
CA TYR A 448 -14.57 16.04 9.82
C TYR A 448 -14.87 15.40 11.17
N ARG A 449 -15.72 14.35 11.18
CA ARG A 449 -16.14 13.67 12.42
C ARG A 449 -14.96 13.03 13.15
N ALA A 450 -13.99 12.46 12.42
CA ALA A 450 -12.76 11.93 13.01
C ALA A 450 -11.91 13.04 13.70
N ALA A 451 -11.67 14.16 13.02
CA ALA A 451 -10.91 15.28 13.59
C ALA A 451 -11.65 15.98 14.74
N GLU A 452 -12.98 16.12 14.64
CA GLU A 452 -13.82 16.71 15.68
C GLU A 452 -13.94 15.82 16.92
N GLN A 453 -14.10 14.51 16.76
CA GLN A 453 -14.07 13.55 17.87
C GLN A 453 -12.68 13.49 18.52
N ALA A 454 -11.60 13.54 17.72
CA ALA A 454 -10.24 13.65 18.24
C ALA A 454 -10.06 14.87 19.16
N ALA A 455 -10.61 16.02 18.77
CA ALA A 455 -10.57 17.26 19.55
C ALA A 455 -11.46 17.19 20.81
N LYS A 456 -12.66 16.59 20.71
CA LYS A 456 -13.61 16.44 21.81
C LYS A 456 -13.13 15.47 22.90
N GLU A 457 -12.49 14.36 22.51
CA GLU A 457 -11.98 13.35 23.45
C GLU A 457 -10.53 13.60 23.90
N GLY A 458 -9.81 14.53 23.26
CA GLY A 458 -8.42 14.83 23.59
C GLY A 458 -7.43 13.76 23.11
N ILE A 459 -7.70 13.17 21.94
CA ILE A 459 -6.86 12.16 21.30
C ILE A 459 -5.56 12.82 20.79
N ASP A 460 -4.42 12.13 20.90
CA ASP A 460 -3.11 12.67 20.52
C ASP A 460 -2.95 12.78 18.99
N VAL A 461 -3.46 11.79 18.23
CA VAL A 461 -3.35 11.72 16.75
C VAL A 461 -4.67 11.27 16.11
N CYS A 462 -5.11 12.00 15.08
CA CYS A 462 -6.10 11.55 14.10
C CYS A 462 -5.38 11.19 12.78
N ILE A 463 -5.65 10.02 12.20
CA ILE A 463 -5.17 9.67 10.85
C ILE A 463 -6.37 9.48 9.92
N VAL A 464 -6.38 10.14 8.76
CA VAL A 464 -7.45 10.05 7.77
C VAL A 464 -6.95 9.28 6.54
N ASP A 465 -7.63 8.17 6.20
CA ASP A 465 -7.47 7.49 4.89
C ASP A 465 -8.27 8.26 3.83
N THR A 466 -7.87 8.18 2.57
CA THR A 466 -8.55 8.87 1.45
C THR A 466 -8.73 7.93 0.27
N ALA A 467 -9.59 8.29 -0.69
CA ALA A 467 -9.58 7.60 -1.99
C ALA A 467 -8.22 7.74 -2.72
N GLY A 468 -8.06 6.99 -3.80
CA GLY A 468 -6.87 7.03 -4.68
C GLY A 468 -7.12 6.58 -6.12
N ARG A 469 -8.36 6.73 -6.60
CA ARG A 469 -8.82 6.29 -7.93
C ARG A 469 -8.24 7.20 -9.03
N LEU A 470 -6.92 7.20 -9.24
CA LEU A 470 -6.23 8.22 -10.06
C LEU A 470 -6.61 8.23 -11.56
N GLN A 471 -7.32 7.20 -12.05
CA GLN A 471 -7.94 7.23 -13.38
C GLN A 471 -9.04 8.32 -13.51
N THR A 472 -9.62 8.82 -12.41
CA THR A 472 -10.51 10.00 -12.39
C THR A 472 -9.78 11.25 -11.91
N GLN A 473 -8.83 11.74 -12.73
CA GLN A 473 -7.80 12.73 -12.37
C GLN A 473 -8.29 14.07 -11.77
N ARG A 474 -9.54 14.50 -12.00
CA ARG A 474 -10.06 15.77 -11.44
C ARG A 474 -10.85 15.57 -10.14
N ASN A 475 -11.87 14.72 -10.18
CA ASN A 475 -12.77 14.46 -9.05
C ASN A 475 -12.02 14.08 -7.76
N LEU A 476 -10.95 13.29 -7.88
CA LEU A 476 -10.10 12.88 -6.75
C LEU A 476 -9.30 14.05 -6.12
N MET A 477 -8.89 15.05 -6.91
CA MET A 477 -8.10 16.18 -6.44
C MET A 477 -8.97 17.19 -5.67
N ASP A 478 -10.20 17.41 -6.15
CA ASP A 478 -11.22 18.19 -5.44
C ASP A 478 -11.66 17.49 -4.14
N GLU A 479 -11.79 16.15 -4.15
CA GLU A 479 -12.07 15.36 -2.94
C GLU A 479 -10.98 15.57 -1.87
N LEU A 480 -9.70 15.42 -2.24
CA LEU A 480 -8.56 15.60 -1.34
C LEU A 480 -8.48 17.03 -0.80
N THR A 481 -8.70 18.02 -1.66
CA THR A 481 -8.79 19.44 -1.29
C THR A 481 -9.91 19.68 -0.29
N LYS A 482 -11.09 19.08 -0.51
CA LYS A 482 -12.24 19.19 0.41
C LYS A 482 -11.99 18.46 1.73
N ILE A 483 -11.38 17.27 1.74
CA ILE A 483 -10.98 16.57 2.98
C ILE A 483 -10.04 17.45 3.79
N ARG A 484 -9.00 18.00 3.15
CA ARG A 484 -8.02 18.93 3.75
C ARG A 484 -8.67 20.17 4.37
N GLN A 485 -9.59 20.82 3.65
CA GLN A 485 -10.33 21.96 4.19
C GLN A 485 -11.27 21.56 5.33
N SER A 486 -11.89 20.37 5.25
CA SER A 486 -12.87 19.89 6.23
C SER A 486 -12.24 19.61 7.60
N ILE A 487 -11.08 18.95 7.65
CA ILE A 487 -10.37 18.66 8.91
C ILE A 487 -9.78 19.91 9.59
N GLY A 488 -9.52 20.97 8.83
CA GLY A 488 -9.12 22.27 9.37
C GLY A 488 -10.24 23.03 10.10
N LYS A 489 -11.51 22.66 9.90
CA LYS A 489 -12.68 23.30 10.55
C LYS A 489 -12.73 23.01 12.07
N PRO A 490 -12.64 21.75 12.56
CA PRO A 490 -12.61 21.45 14.00
C PRO A 490 -11.23 21.59 14.64
N VAL A 491 -10.14 21.49 13.86
CA VAL A 491 -8.76 21.55 14.35
C VAL A 491 -7.96 22.59 13.56
N PRO A 492 -7.86 23.85 14.05
CA PRO A 492 -7.11 24.89 13.35
C PRO A 492 -5.65 24.50 13.14
N GLY A 493 -5.19 24.53 11.89
CA GLY A 493 -3.85 24.07 11.49
C GLY A 493 -3.81 22.63 10.95
N ALA A 494 -4.92 21.88 10.98
CA ALA A 494 -5.02 20.58 10.33
C ALA A 494 -5.21 20.69 8.78
N PRO A 495 -4.70 19.71 8.00
CA PRO A 495 -3.76 18.66 8.42
C PRO A 495 -2.39 19.26 8.76
N HIS A 496 -1.79 18.74 9.82
CA HIS A 496 -0.43 19.11 10.23
C HIS A 496 0.61 18.38 9.38
N GLU A 497 0.22 17.20 8.87
CA GLU A 497 1.00 16.38 7.97
C GLU A 497 0.06 15.79 6.91
N THR A 498 0.43 15.90 5.63
CA THR A 498 -0.18 15.15 4.54
C THR A 498 0.87 14.23 3.93
N LEU A 499 0.67 12.92 4.06
CA LEU A 499 1.59 11.88 3.60
C LEU A 499 1.12 11.28 2.28
N LEU A 500 1.97 11.35 1.26
CA LEU A 500 1.76 10.69 -0.03
C LEU A 500 2.40 9.30 -0.02
N VAL A 501 1.57 8.27 -0.12
CA VAL A 501 1.96 6.86 -0.20
C VAL A 501 2.14 6.47 -1.67
N LEU A 502 3.37 6.11 -2.03
CA LEU A 502 3.73 5.64 -3.37
C LEU A 502 4.28 4.21 -3.32
N ASP A 503 4.14 3.48 -4.41
CA ASP A 503 4.66 2.12 -4.51
C ASP A 503 6.10 2.11 -5.04
N ALA A 504 6.99 1.36 -4.40
CA ALA A 504 8.33 1.13 -4.95
C ALA A 504 8.32 0.12 -6.13
N THR A 505 7.19 -0.52 -6.44
CA THR A 505 7.03 -1.30 -7.68
C THR A 505 6.59 -0.45 -8.87
N THR A 506 5.87 0.66 -8.68
CA THR A 506 5.55 1.58 -9.78
C THR A 506 6.81 2.30 -10.24
N GLY A 507 7.02 2.36 -11.55
CA GLY A 507 8.24 2.92 -12.14
C GLY A 507 8.24 4.44 -12.18
N GLN A 508 8.94 5.01 -13.16
CA GLN A 508 9.02 6.47 -13.36
C GLN A 508 7.64 7.13 -13.51
N ASN A 509 6.64 6.42 -14.02
CA ASN A 509 5.34 6.99 -14.37
C ASN A 509 4.36 6.95 -13.17
N GLY A 510 4.67 6.19 -12.12
CA GLY A 510 4.06 6.39 -10.80
C GLY A 510 4.50 7.69 -10.11
N ILE A 511 5.51 8.37 -10.65
CA ILE A 511 6.07 9.62 -10.09
C ILE A 511 5.42 10.86 -10.71
N SER A 512 5.15 10.88 -12.02
CA SER A 512 4.32 11.95 -12.63
C SER A 512 2.91 11.95 -12.04
N GLN A 513 2.29 10.77 -11.93
CA GLN A 513 1.02 10.57 -11.21
C GLN A 513 1.06 11.07 -9.74
N ALA A 514 2.24 11.12 -9.12
CA ALA A 514 2.42 11.63 -7.77
C ALA A 514 2.49 13.17 -7.68
N ASN A 515 2.89 13.88 -8.73
CA ASN A 515 3.07 15.34 -8.71
C ASN A 515 1.74 16.09 -8.54
N SER A 516 0.79 15.91 -9.47
CA SER A 516 -0.54 16.55 -9.40
C SER A 516 -1.27 16.21 -8.10
N PHE A 517 -1.08 14.97 -7.64
CA PHE A 517 -1.62 14.46 -6.40
C PHE A 517 -0.97 15.09 -5.15
N ALA A 518 0.33 15.35 -5.18
CA ALA A 518 1.07 16.04 -4.12
C ALA A 518 0.62 17.50 -3.97
N GLU A 519 0.36 18.19 -5.08
CA GLU A 519 -0.08 19.59 -5.08
C GLU A 519 -1.50 19.73 -4.49
N ALA A 520 -2.48 18.98 -5.02
CA ALA A 520 -3.88 19.07 -4.58
C ALA A 520 -4.08 18.71 -3.10
N ALA A 521 -3.52 17.57 -2.66
CA ALA A 521 -3.57 17.16 -1.25
C ALA A 521 -2.73 18.06 -0.32
N GLY A 522 -1.79 18.84 -0.88
CA GLY A 522 -0.84 19.66 -0.13
C GLY A 522 0.14 18.81 0.67
N CYS A 523 0.76 17.83 0.02
CA CYS A 523 1.63 16.85 0.64
C CYS A 523 2.89 17.48 1.27
N THR A 524 3.24 17.01 2.48
CA THR A 524 4.37 17.47 3.29
C THR A 524 5.47 16.42 3.43
N GLY A 525 5.22 15.17 3.00
CA GLY A 525 6.20 14.11 2.96
C GLY A 525 5.73 12.84 2.26
N LEU A 526 6.67 11.95 1.94
CA LEU A 526 6.41 10.71 1.20
C LEU A 526 6.55 9.46 2.08
N VAL A 527 5.78 8.43 1.77
CA VAL A 527 5.88 7.07 2.33
C VAL A 527 6.00 6.07 1.17
N LEU A 528 7.12 5.35 1.09
CA LEU A 528 7.39 4.44 -0.04
C LEU A 528 7.13 2.99 0.35
N ALA A 529 6.07 2.39 -0.18
CA ALA A 529 5.61 1.04 0.13
C ALA A 529 6.31 -0.05 -0.71
N LYS A 530 6.14 -1.31 -0.29
CA LYS A 530 6.57 -2.55 -1.01
C LYS A 530 8.03 -2.58 -1.52
N LEU A 531 8.98 -1.92 -0.85
CA LEU A 531 10.38 -1.91 -1.29
C LEU A 531 11.01 -3.33 -1.30
N ASP A 532 10.54 -4.20 -0.42
CA ASP A 532 10.83 -5.64 -0.37
C ASP A 532 10.23 -6.45 -1.54
N GLY A 533 9.24 -5.89 -2.23
CA GLY A 533 8.64 -6.45 -3.43
C GLY A 533 9.57 -6.39 -4.65
N THR A 534 10.45 -5.40 -4.73
CA THR A 534 11.01 -4.94 -6.02
C THR A 534 12.52 -5.13 -6.21
N ALA A 535 12.95 -5.33 -7.46
CA ALA A 535 14.35 -5.18 -7.90
C ALA A 535 14.66 -3.77 -8.45
N LYS A 536 13.66 -2.87 -8.45
CA LYS A 536 13.69 -1.49 -8.96
C LYS A 536 13.85 -0.45 -7.84
N GLY A 537 14.51 -0.82 -6.73
CA GLY A 537 14.64 0.01 -5.53
C GLY A 537 15.41 1.34 -5.71
N GLY A 538 15.95 1.61 -6.90
CA GLY A 538 16.52 2.90 -7.26
C GLY A 538 15.48 3.99 -7.53
N VAL A 539 14.20 3.64 -7.74
CA VAL A 539 13.10 4.59 -8.00
C VAL A 539 12.97 5.70 -6.95
N VAL A 540 13.39 5.42 -5.71
CA VAL A 540 13.48 6.39 -4.59
C VAL A 540 14.29 7.65 -4.96
N VAL A 541 15.32 7.52 -5.81
CA VAL A 541 16.16 8.65 -6.24
C VAL A 541 15.37 9.61 -7.15
N ALA A 542 14.67 9.06 -8.14
CA ALA A 542 13.85 9.83 -9.08
C ALA A 542 12.64 10.47 -8.39
N ILE A 543 11.94 9.69 -7.54
CA ILE A 543 10.80 10.15 -6.72
C ILE A 543 11.18 11.43 -5.98
N ARG A 544 12.34 11.42 -5.33
CA ARG A 544 12.84 12.58 -4.58
C ARG A 544 13.16 13.79 -5.48
N GLN A 545 13.80 13.57 -6.63
CA GLN A 545 14.20 14.65 -7.52
C GLN A 545 13.01 15.34 -8.21
N GLN A 546 11.98 14.57 -8.57
CA GLN A 546 10.83 15.09 -9.32
C GLN A 546 9.80 15.76 -8.39
N LEU A 547 9.45 15.12 -7.25
CA LEU A 547 8.45 15.65 -6.31
C LEU A 547 9.00 16.75 -5.39
N GLY A 548 10.31 16.80 -5.14
CA GLY A 548 10.95 17.70 -4.17
C GLY A 548 10.59 17.43 -2.68
N LEU A 549 9.61 16.56 -2.40
CA LEU A 549 9.14 16.24 -1.06
C LEU A 549 10.12 15.31 -0.30
N PRO A 550 10.25 15.48 1.03
CA PRO A 550 11.08 14.60 1.85
C PRO A 550 10.42 13.22 1.99
N VAL A 551 11.18 12.15 1.74
CA VAL A 551 10.73 10.81 2.10
C VAL A 551 10.82 10.69 3.62
N LYS A 552 9.71 10.39 4.30
CA LYS A 552 9.65 10.27 5.76
C LYS A 552 9.76 8.81 6.21
N TYR A 553 9.09 7.90 5.49
CA TYR A 553 9.08 6.47 5.82
C TYR A 553 9.17 5.55 4.59
N VAL A 554 9.61 4.31 4.83
CA VAL A 554 9.69 3.23 3.86
C VAL A 554 9.08 1.95 4.44
N GLY A 555 8.26 1.25 3.64
CA GLY A 555 7.76 -0.08 3.92
C GLY A 555 8.74 -1.16 3.44
N VAL A 556 9.15 -2.04 4.36
CA VAL A 556 10.21 -3.06 4.15
C VAL A 556 9.72 -4.49 4.45
N GLY A 557 8.47 -4.75 4.10
CA GLY A 557 7.70 -5.95 4.45
C GLY A 557 6.21 -5.67 4.60
N GLU A 558 5.42 -6.73 4.73
CA GLU A 558 3.95 -6.67 4.77
C GLU A 558 3.38 -6.34 6.15
N LYS A 559 4.12 -6.58 7.25
CA LYS A 559 3.57 -6.44 8.61
C LYS A 559 3.43 -4.99 9.04
N HIS A 560 2.56 -4.73 10.02
CA HIS A 560 2.44 -3.41 10.68
C HIS A 560 3.73 -2.92 11.37
N GLU A 561 4.68 -3.83 11.67
CA GLU A 561 6.02 -3.49 12.20
C GLU A 561 7.07 -3.17 11.12
N ASP A 562 6.82 -3.53 9.85
CA ASP A 562 7.72 -3.35 8.70
C ASP A 562 7.58 -1.94 8.09
N LEU A 563 7.69 -0.92 8.93
CA LEU A 563 7.90 0.49 8.56
C LEU A 563 9.23 0.97 9.13
N ALA A 564 9.96 1.78 8.36
CA ALA A 564 11.27 2.31 8.72
C ALA A 564 11.31 3.82 8.46
N PRO A 565 11.84 4.66 9.38
CA PRO A 565 12.10 6.06 9.08
C PRO A 565 13.18 6.17 8.00
N PHE A 566 13.03 7.07 7.04
CA PHE A 566 13.97 7.17 5.94
C PHE A 566 15.25 7.93 6.33
N VAL A 567 16.39 7.26 6.15
CA VAL A 567 17.74 7.86 6.33
C VAL A 567 18.52 7.60 5.03
N PRO A 568 18.80 8.64 4.22
CA PRO A 568 19.45 8.49 2.91
C PRO A 568 20.78 7.71 2.97
N ASP A 569 21.60 7.99 3.97
CA ASP A 569 22.91 7.36 4.12
C ASP A 569 22.82 5.85 4.31
N GLU A 570 22.02 5.37 5.27
CA GLU A 570 21.83 3.94 5.54
C GLU A 570 21.15 3.22 4.37
N PHE A 571 20.24 3.90 3.66
CA PHE A 571 19.61 3.37 2.46
C PHE A 571 20.65 3.11 1.35
N VAL A 572 21.54 4.08 1.09
CA VAL A 572 22.59 3.94 0.07
C VAL A 572 23.69 2.96 0.50
N GLU A 573 24.02 2.88 1.79
CA GLU A 573 24.93 1.84 2.29
C GLU A 573 24.32 0.43 2.12
N ALA A 574 23.03 0.25 2.45
CA ALA A 574 22.31 -1.01 2.34
C ALA A 574 22.17 -1.48 0.87
N LEU A 575 21.86 -0.56 -0.05
CA LEU A 575 21.68 -0.83 -1.48
C LEU A 575 22.89 -1.53 -2.12
N PHE A 576 24.11 -1.18 -1.69
CA PHE A 576 25.37 -1.75 -2.20
C PHE A 576 26.05 -2.72 -1.24
N ALA A 577 25.43 -3.06 -0.11
CA ALA A 577 26.06 -3.84 0.97
C ALA A 577 26.63 -5.18 0.49
N ASP A 578 25.89 -5.89 -0.38
CA ASP A 578 26.32 -7.19 -0.90
C ASP A 578 27.13 -7.11 -2.20
N VAL A 579 27.17 -5.96 -2.89
CA VAL A 579 28.01 -5.73 -4.08
C VAL A 579 29.49 -5.82 -3.74
N MET A 580 29.87 -5.36 -2.54
CA MET A 580 31.24 -5.39 -2.02
C MET A 580 31.68 -6.77 -1.47
N SER A 581 30.79 -7.76 -1.43
CA SER A 581 31.03 -9.03 -0.70
C SER A 581 31.74 -10.11 -1.53
N ALA A 582 33.01 -9.87 -1.90
CA ALA A 582 33.86 -10.86 -2.57
C ALA A 582 35.38 -10.65 -2.31
N GLY A 583 35.89 -11.06 -1.15
CA GLY A 583 37.33 -11.01 -0.85
C GLY A 583 37.61 -10.87 0.65
N ALA A 584 38.71 -11.45 1.13
CA ALA A 584 39.04 -11.45 2.56
C ALA A 584 39.54 -10.09 3.05
N TYR A 585 39.08 -9.66 4.23
CA TYR A 585 39.66 -8.53 4.96
C TYR A 585 40.37 -9.00 6.24
N PRO A 586 41.71 -9.10 6.25
CA PRO A 586 42.47 -9.12 7.50
C PRO A 586 42.54 -7.70 8.06
N PRO A 587 42.21 -7.45 9.34
CA PRO A 587 42.40 -6.13 9.94
C PRO A 587 43.90 -5.83 10.07
N ALA A 588 44.36 -4.77 9.40
CA ALA A 588 45.76 -4.38 9.39
C ALA A 588 46.17 -3.76 10.75
N MET A 589 46.95 -4.51 11.53
CA MET A 589 47.55 -4.01 12.77
C MET A 589 48.84 -3.21 12.52
N PRO A 590 49.00 -2.02 13.12
CA PRO A 590 50.31 -1.45 13.41
C PRO A 590 51.09 -2.34 14.41
N SER A 591 52.42 -2.27 14.36
CA SER A 591 53.31 -3.27 14.97
C SER A 591 53.61 -3.08 16.46
N LEU A 592 53.57 -4.19 17.22
CA LEU A 592 54.56 -4.72 18.19
C LEU A 592 55.48 -3.73 18.98
N PRO A 593 55.71 -3.98 20.30
CA PRO A 593 56.34 -5.24 20.72
C PRO A 593 55.80 -5.95 21.97
N SER A 594 56.23 -7.21 22.11
CA SER A 594 56.07 -8.13 23.24
C SER A 594 57.34 -8.13 24.13
N PRO A 595 57.63 -9.10 25.05
CA PRO A 595 56.83 -10.22 25.57
C PRO A 595 56.89 -10.45 27.11
N ARG A 596 55.99 -11.31 27.63
CA ARG A 596 56.20 -12.36 28.68
C ARG A 596 54.83 -12.94 29.12
N ALA A 597 54.67 -14.20 29.55
CA ALA A 597 55.44 -15.44 29.38
C ALA A 597 54.66 -16.65 29.97
N VAL A 598 55.07 -17.89 29.63
CA VAL A 598 55.04 -19.10 30.52
C VAL A 598 53.64 -19.65 30.92
N VAL A 599 53.15 -20.76 30.33
CA VAL A 599 53.28 -22.20 30.78
C VAL A 599 51.98 -22.71 31.47
N THR A 600 51.54 -23.98 31.48
CA THR A 600 51.59 -25.19 30.59
C THR A 600 50.65 -26.26 31.21
N THR A 601 50.05 -27.17 30.42
CA THR A 601 49.35 -28.43 30.87
C THR A 601 48.10 -28.25 31.77
N GLY A 602 47.22 -29.24 31.96
CA GLY A 602 47.05 -30.61 31.42
C GLY A 602 45.86 -31.29 32.15
N LEU A 603 44.86 -31.86 31.45
CA LEU A 603 44.72 -33.29 31.07
C LEU A 603 44.45 -34.27 32.24
N ILE A 604 43.54 -35.24 32.02
CA ILE A 604 43.11 -36.36 32.90
C ILE A 604 42.12 -35.91 34.01
N ALA A 605 40.88 -36.37 34.22
CA ALA A 605 40.00 -37.48 33.75
C ALA A 605 39.68 -38.58 34.80
N LEU A 606 38.48 -39.19 34.63
CA LEU A 606 37.94 -40.45 35.21
C LEU A 606 37.24 -40.49 36.59
N SER A 607 35.96 -40.88 36.50
CA SER A 607 35.25 -41.90 37.32
C SER A 607 34.67 -41.55 38.70
N GLY A 608 33.52 -42.18 39.04
CA GLY A 608 32.95 -42.21 40.39
C GLY A 608 31.42 -42.35 40.44
N ALA A 609 30.88 -43.57 40.38
CA ALA A 609 29.44 -43.83 40.43
C ALA A 609 28.81 -43.61 41.83
N GLY A 610 27.51 -43.27 41.88
CA GLY A 610 26.71 -43.30 43.12
C GLY A 610 25.27 -42.86 42.90
N ALA A 611 24.32 -43.79 42.96
CA ALA A 611 22.89 -43.50 42.79
C ALA A 611 22.14 -43.58 44.13
N VAL A 612 21.35 -42.54 44.44
CA VAL A 612 20.24 -42.59 45.39
C VAL A 612 19.09 -41.79 44.77
N ALA A 613 17.90 -42.40 44.67
CA ALA A 613 16.70 -41.70 44.24
C ALA A 613 15.96 -41.14 45.45
N ASN A 614 15.25 -40.01 45.27
CA ASN A 614 14.15 -39.63 46.15
C ASN A 614 13.08 -38.90 45.32
N GLU A 615 11.84 -38.93 45.78
CA GLU A 615 10.69 -38.48 45.00
C GLU A 615 10.57 -36.94 44.98
N ILE A 616 10.47 -36.36 43.78
CA ILE A 616 10.02 -34.98 43.55
C ILE A 616 8.68 -35.04 42.81
N ALA A 617 7.74 -34.15 43.14
CA ALA A 617 6.39 -34.20 42.62
C ALA A 617 6.34 -33.92 41.11
N GLN A 618 5.52 -34.68 40.38
CA GLN A 618 5.37 -34.47 38.93
C GLN A 618 4.69 -33.11 38.65
N PRO A 619 5.30 -32.20 37.88
CA PRO A 619 4.63 -30.98 37.43
C PRO A 619 3.42 -31.35 36.55
N ARG A 620 2.34 -30.56 36.64
CA ARG A 620 1.05 -30.86 36.00
C ARG A 620 1.13 -30.83 34.47
N SER A 621 1.25 -32.00 33.84
CA SER A 621 1.08 -32.14 32.39
C SER A 621 -0.35 -31.76 31.98
N VAL A 622 -0.52 -30.64 31.28
CA VAL A 622 -1.76 -30.30 30.58
C VAL A 622 -1.72 -31.00 29.21
N ARG A 623 -2.59 -32.00 28.99
CA ARG A 623 -2.68 -32.71 27.70
C ARG A 623 -3.61 -31.95 26.73
N PRO A 624 -3.14 -31.58 25.53
CA PRO A 624 -4.03 -31.36 24.39
C PRO A 624 -4.76 -32.65 24.02
N SER A 625 -5.95 -32.54 23.44
CA SER A 625 -6.68 -33.70 22.90
C SER A 625 -5.96 -34.30 21.70
N SER A 626 -5.82 -35.63 21.67
CA SER A 626 -5.00 -36.37 20.71
C SER A 626 -5.54 -36.33 19.28
N PHE A 627 -4.70 -35.87 18.34
CA PHE A 627 -4.75 -36.29 16.94
C PHE A 627 -3.54 -37.19 16.67
N HIS A 628 -3.77 -38.42 16.21
CA HIS A 628 -2.71 -39.30 15.73
C HIS A 628 -2.49 -39.06 14.23
N TYR A 629 -1.24 -38.80 13.86
CA TYR A 629 -0.77 -38.89 12.47
C TYR A 629 0.45 -39.82 12.46
N GLU A 630 0.24 -41.04 11.97
CA GLU A 630 1.31 -41.89 11.45
C GLU A 630 1.21 -41.91 9.91
N HIS A 631 2.31 -42.25 9.24
CA HIS A 631 2.51 -42.21 7.78
C HIS A 631 2.61 -40.81 7.14
N TYR A 632 3.85 -40.33 7.05
CA TYR A 632 4.36 -39.77 5.80
C TYR A 632 5.80 -40.29 5.58
N TYR A 633 6.14 -40.61 4.34
CA TYR A 633 7.43 -41.17 3.88
C TYR A 633 7.83 -42.56 4.40
N SER A 634 7.50 -43.59 3.61
CA SER A 634 8.23 -44.85 3.54
C SER A 634 8.09 -45.45 2.14
N ASP A 635 9.17 -45.46 1.35
CA ASP A 635 9.22 -46.19 0.08
C ASP A 635 9.39 -47.70 0.31
N GLU A 636 8.68 -48.54 -0.46
CA GLU A 636 9.30 -49.48 -1.42
C GLU A 636 8.29 -50.50 -2.00
N SER A 637 8.52 -50.84 -3.28
CA SER A 637 8.12 -52.08 -3.96
C SER A 637 6.65 -52.31 -4.40
N SER A 638 6.53 -53.10 -5.47
CA SER A 638 5.32 -53.49 -6.24
C SER A 638 5.11 -55.02 -6.14
N PRO A 639 4.11 -55.69 -6.78
CA PRO A 639 3.16 -55.21 -7.81
C PRO A 639 1.70 -55.73 -7.70
N SER A 640 0.87 -55.25 -8.64
CA SER A 640 -0.29 -55.92 -9.29
C SER A 640 -1.23 -56.85 -8.49
N ASP A 641 -2.52 -56.52 -8.51
CA ASP A 641 -3.54 -57.51 -8.93
C ASP A 641 -4.76 -56.82 -9.58
N ALA A 642 -5.57 -57.55 -10.35
CA ALA A 642 -6.61 -56.98 -11.22
C ALA A 642 -8.05 -57.47 -10.91
N LEU A 643 -9.02 -56.55 -10.91
CA LEU A 643 -10.46 -56.86 -10.80
C LEU A 643 -11.32 -56.00 -11.77
N PRO A 644 -12.55 -56.43 -12.13
CA PRO A 644 -13.14 -56.11 -13.44
C PRO A 644 -14.22 -55.02 -13.46
N THR A 645 -14.46 -54.49 -14.67
CA THR A 645 -15.68 -53.74 -15.06
C THR A 645 -16.92 -54.65 -15.05
N PRO A 646 -18.14 -54.12 -14.79
CA PRO A 646 -19.01 -53.81 -15.93
C PRO A 646 -20.03 -52.66 -15.76
N THR A 647 -19.96 -51.67 -16.67
CA THR A 647 -21.07 -50.85 -17.25
C THR A 647 -21.96 -49.93 -16.37
N PRO A 648 -22.63 -48.89 -16.95
CA PRO A 648 -23.04 -47.68 -16.21
C PRO A 648 -24.55 -47.34 -16.22
N ALA A 649 -24.90 -46.27 -15.49
CA ALA A 649 -26.16 -45.53 -15.54
C ALA A 649 -25.88 -43.99 -15.53
N PRO A 650 -26.81 -43.11 -15.95
CA PRO A 650 -26.49 -41.74 -16.40
C PRO A 650 -26.36 -40.68 -15.28
N PRO A 651 -25.75 -39.51 -15.57
CA PRO A 651 -25.41 -38.50 -14.56
C PRO A 651 -26.55 -37.54 -14.21
N SER A 652 -26.52 -37.01 -12.98
CA SER A 652 -27.15 -35.75 -12.57
C SER A 652 -26.06 -34.73 -12.20
N ALA A 653 -26.34 -33.44 -12.40
CA ALA A 653 -25.34 -32.39 -12.30
C ALA A 653 -24.77 -32.19 -10.87
N MET A 654 -23.49 -31.82 -10.79
CA MET A 654 -22.86 -31.31 -9.57
C MET A 654 -22.56 -29.82 -9.71
N ALA A 655 -22.85 -29.05 -8.66
CA ALA A 655 -22.31 -27.71 -8.47
C ALA A 655 -20.94 -27.78 -7.77
N ALA A 656 -20.12 -26.75 -7.96
CA ALA A 656 -18.83 -26.53 -7.29
C ALA A 656 -18.74 -25.04 -6.85
N PRO A 657 -17.92 -24.70 -5.84
CA PRO A 657 -18.10 -23.48 -5.06
C PRO A 657 -17.38 -22.24 -5.62
N ALA A 658 -17.68 -21.08 -5.01
CA ALA A 658 -17.28 -19.75 -5.47
C ALA A 658 -16.25 -19.04 -4.56
N ALA A 659 -15.69 -17.93 -5.06
CA ALA A 659 -14.87 -16.96 -4.32
C ALA A 659 -15.19 -15.50 -4.80
N PRO A 660 -14.92 -14.44 -4.01
CA PRO A 660 -15.56 -13.12 -4.16
C PRO A 660 -14.61 -11.97 -4.57
N ALA A 661 -15.19 -10.85 -5.03
CA ALA A 661 -14.60 -9.54 -5.37
C ALA A 661 -15.70 -8.58 -5.93
N ALA A 662 -15.37 -7.48 -6.61
CA ALA A 662 -16.22 -6.27 -6.74
C ALA A 662 -16.74 -5.88 -8.17
N PRO A 663 -17.72 -4.94 -8.29
CA PRO A 663 -18.52 -4.71 -9.52
C PRO A 663 -18.05 -3.63 -10.50
N LEU A 664 -18.86 -3.43 -11.55
CA LEU A 664 -18.44 -2.91 -12.86
C LEU A 664 -19.55 -2.11 -13.57
N THR A 665 -19.59 -0.81 -13.32
CA THR A 665 -20.29 0.15 -14.17
C THR A 665 -19.38 0.63 -15.33
N PRO A 666 -19.95 0.98 -16.49
CA PRO A 666 -19.25 1.76 -17.52
C PRO A 666 -18.80 3.11 -16.93
N VAL A 667 -17.54 3.50 -17.14
CA VAL A 667 -17.02 4.80 -16.69
C VAL A 667 -17.31 5.87 -17.74
N ALA A 668 -18.54 6.38 -17.71
CA ALA A 668 -18.77 7.81 -17.95
C ALA A 668 -18.75 8.49 -16.58
N GLU A 669 -18.04 9.61 -16.41
CA GLU A 669 -18.03 10.31 -15.12
C GLU A 669 -19.44 10.89 -14.83
N PRO A 670 -19.85 10.98 -13.54
CA PRO A 670 -20.92 11.90 -13.16
C PRO A 670 -20.35 13.30 -12.97
N ALA A 671 -20.95 14.28 -13.64
CA ALA A 671 -20.66 15.68 -13.41
C ALA A 671 -20.93 16.06 -11.92
N PRO A 672 -20.06 16.86 -11.27
CA PRO A 672 -19.94 16.85 -9.81
C PRO A 672 -21.21 17.17 -9.02
N SER A 673 -21.47 16.33 -8.00
CA SER A 673 -22.63 16.33 -7.10
C SER A 673 -22.18 16.30 -5.62
N PHE A 674 -22.53 17.31 -4.80
CA PHE A 674 -21.98 17.55 -3.44
C PHE A 674 -23.06 18.03 -2.42
N ALA A 675 -22.79 17.94 -1.10
CA ALA A 675 -23.79 18.29 -0.07
C ALA A 675 -23.98 19.80 0.18
N PRO A 676 -25.22 20.29 0.40
CA PRO A 676 -25.44 21.55 1.10
C PRO A 676 -25.12 21.40 2.59
N LEU A 677 -24.24 22.26 3.11
CA LEU A 677 -23.96 22.35 4.55
C LEU A 677 -25.09 23.10 5.28
N CYS A 678 -25.83 22.39 6.13
CA CYS A 678 -26.72 22.96 7.15
C CYS A 678 -26.31 22.40 8.53
N ASP A 679 -26.05 23.31 9.48
CA ASP A 679 -25.93 23.00 10.91
C ASP A 679 -26.62 24.11 11.72
N ASP A 680 -27.02 23.81 12.94
CA ASP A 680 -28.14 24.47 13.60
C ASP A 680 -27.83 25.87 14.20
N ASN A 681 -28.71 26.84 13.91
CA ASN A 681 -28.82 28.19 14.52
C ASN A 681 -27.90 29.32 14.01
N ALA A 682 -27.58 29.39 12.71
CA ALA A 682 -27.08 30.62 12.07
C ALA A 682 -27.98 31.08 10.91
N ALA A 683 -28.18 32.39 10.77
CA ALA A 683 -29.01 32.98 9.71
C ALA A 683 -28.22 33.20 8.41
N CYS A 684 -28.89 33.10 7.27
CA CYS A 684 -28.31 33.14 5.92
C CYS A 684 -27.38 34.34 5.66
N CYS A 685 -26.06 34.12 5.63
CA CYS A 685 -25.01 35.07 5.22
C CYS A 685 -23.63 34.37 5.20
N PRO A 686 -22.62 34.87 4.46
CA PRO A 686 -22.65 35.24 3.04
C PRO A 686 -21.48 34.58 2.26
N HIS A 687 -21.62 34.31 0.95
CA HIS A 687 -20.55 33.68 0.16
C HIS A 687 -19.27 34.53 0.09
N SER A 688 -18.12 33.95 0.50
CA SER A 688 -16.79 34.50 0.28
C SER A 688 -16.32 34.19 -1.15
N ARG A 689 -16.61 35.10 -2.08
CA ARG A 689 -16.37 34.90 -3.52
C ARG A 689 -14.87 34.74 -3.89
N ASN A 690 -14.39 33.51 -4.00
CA ASN A 690 -13.20 33.11 -4.76
C ASN A 690 -13.62 32.00 -5.75
N GLY A 691 -14.28 32.40 -6.84
CA GLY A 691 -15.00 31.50 -7.75
C GLY A 691 -14.11 30.62 -8.62
N CYS A 692 -13.51 29.60 -8.00
CA CYS A 692 -13.09 28.32 -8.60
C CYS A 692 -13.19 27.19 -7.57
N SER A 693 -12.90 27.46 -6.29
CA SER A 693 -12.70 26.47 -5.23
C SER A 693 -13.84 26.37 -4.19
N ASP A 694 -15.06 26.74 -4.57
CA ASP A 694 -16.25 26.51 -3.74
C ASP A 694 -16.62 25.02 -3.79
N GLU A 695 -17.15 24.43 -2.70
CA GLU A 695 -17.75 23.09 -2.77
C GLU A 695 -18.97 23.15 -3.73
N PRO A 696 -19.13 22.21 -4.70
CA PRO A 696 -20.38 22.08 -5.46
C PRO A 696 -21.60 21.83 -4.56
N TRP A 697 -22.79 21.73 -5.17
CA TRP A 697 -24.02 21.21 -4.55
C TRP A 697 -24.65 20.10 -5.41
N SER A 698 -25.65 19.38 -4.88
CA SER A 698 -26.44 18.40 -5.61
C SER A 698 -27.84 18.15 -5.10
N LEU A 699 -28.61 17.53 -5.98
CA LEU A 699 -30.00 17.15 -5.84
C LEU A 699 -30.15 15.98 -4.87
N SER A 700 -29.29 14.95 -4.91
CA SER A 700 -29.24 13.84 -3.92
C SER A 700 -29.25 14.36 -2.50
N GLN A 701 -28.29 15.22 -2.16
CA GLN A 701 -28.07 15.69 -0.80
C GLN A 701 -29.05 16.82 -0.42
N THR A 702 -29.87 17.29 -1.37
CA THR A 702 -31.01 18.20 -1.16
C THR A 702 -32.36 17.48 -1.01
N LEU A 703 -32.56 16.34 -1.69
CA LEU A 703 -33.84 15.60 -1.73
C LEU A 703 -33.88 14.39 -0.81
N CYS A 704 -32.77 13.66 -0.67
CA CYS A 704 -32.69 12.38 0.02
C CYS A 704 -32.00 12.45 1.39
N GLY A 705 -31.33 13.56 1.70
CA GLY A 705 -30.57 13.75 2.94
C GLY A 705 -29.11 13.30 2.82
N CYS A 706 -28.46 13.07 3.96
CA CYS A 706 -27.02 12.80 4.03
C CYS A 706 -26.62 11.34 3.73
N ASP A 707 -27.58 10.45 3.50
CA ASP A 707 -27.39 9.00 3.34
C ASP A 707 -28.46 8.39 2.40
N PRO A 708 -28.30 8.53 1.07
CA PRO A 708 -29.27 8.03 0.10
C PRO A 708 -29.06 6.54 -0.22
N TRP A 709 -30.14 5.74 -0.21
CA TRP A 709 -30.12 4.34 -0.70
C TRP A 709 -30.00 4.20 -2.24
N MET A 710 -30.03 5.34 -2.94
CA MET A 710 -30.03 5.52 -4.38
C MET A 710 -29.57 6.96 -4.65
N GLU A 711 -28.58 7.14 -5.52
CA GLU A 711 -28.14 8.46 -5.97
C GLU A 711 -29.11 9.06 -6.99
N VAL A 712 -29.28 10.38 -6.92
CA VAL A 712 -30.05 11.21 -7.86
C VAL A 712 -29.25 12.47 -8.20
N GLY A 713 -28.87 12.62 -9.47
CA GLY A 713 -28.10 13.75 -9.98
C GLY A 713 -28.46 14.11 -11.42
N GLY A 714 -27.78 15.07 -12.02
CA GLY A 714 -28.05 15.49 -13.39
C GLY A 714 -27.29 16.74 -13.83
N TRP A 715 -27.68 17.27 -14.98
CA TRP A 715 -27.10 18.51 -15.52
C TRP A 715 -28.06 19.25 -16.45
N THR A 716 -27.82 20.55 -16.58
CA THR A 716 -28.47 21.43 -17.54
C THR A 716 -27.41 22.06 -18.43
N GLN A 717 -27.38 21.68 -19.71
CA GLN A 717 -26.50 22.23 -20.74
C GLN A 717 -27.26 23.22 -21.63
N LEU A 718 -26.82 24.49 -21.62
CA LEU A 718 -27.29 25.54 -22.52
C LEU A 718 -26.21 25.85 -23.55
N GLY A 719 -26.50 25.63 -24.84
CA GLY A 719 -25.52 25.72 -25.93
C GLY A 719 -25.94 26.62 -27.09
N TYR A 720 -24.97 27.31 -27.69
CA TYR A 720 -25.08 28.09 -28.91
C TYR A 720 -23.97 27.68 -29.88
N HIS A 721 -24.30 27.55 -31.16
CA HIS A 721 -23.32 27.37 -32.23
C HIS A 721 -23.68 28.24 -33.44
N SER A 722 -22.67 28.71 -34.17
CA SER A 722 -22.86 29.51 -35.37
C SER A 722 -23.53 28.70 -36.46
N ASP A 723 -23.10 27.45 -36.66
CA ASP A 723 -23.47 26.58 -37.78
C ASP A 723 -23.59 25.13 -37.29
N PHE A 724 -24.29 24.28 -38.04
CA PHE A 724 -24.52 22.87 -37.69
C PHE A 724 -23.22 22.05 -37.81
N THR A 725 -23.03 21.04 -36.96
CA THR A 725 -21.95 20.06 -37.14
C THR A 725 -22.17 19.28 -38.45
N PRO A 726 -21.21 19.31 -39.41
CA PRO A 726 -21.47 18.86 -40.77
C PRO A 726 -21.40 17.34 -40.97
N LEU A 727 -21.73 16.90 -42.19
CA LEU A 727 -21.45 15.55 -42.73
C LEU A 727 -22.09 14.34 -42.03
N SER A 728 -23.03 14.56 -41.10
CA SER A 728 -23.90 13.51 -40.54
C SER A 728 -24.73 12.74 -41.59
N ARG A 729 -24.97 13.32 -42.78
CA ARG A 729 -24.68 12.72 -44.12
C ARG A 729 -25.23 13.61 -45.26
N PRO A 730 -24.49 13.83 -46.37
CA PRO A 730 -24.97 14.63 -47.49
C PRO A 730 -25.84 13.81 -48.46
N GLY A 731 -27.11 14.18 -48.63
CA GLY A 731 -27.99 13.65 -49.69
C GLY A 731 -29.43 13.36 -49.27
N ALA A 732 -29.66 13.09 -47.99
CA ALA A 732 -30.99 13.07 -47.37
C ALA A 732 -31.32 14.44 -46.74
N GLY A 733 -32.58 14.66 -46.35
CA GLY A 733 -32.98 15.90 -45.69
C GLY A 733 -32.32 16.07 -44.32
N ASN A 734 -31.87 17.29 -43.99
CA ASN A 734 -31.10 17.66 -42.78
C ASN A 734 -31.82 17.33 -41.45
N GLN A 735 -31.70 16.08 -40.96
CA GLN A 735 -32.50 15.55 -39.86
C GLN A 735 -31.71 14.58 -38.93
N LEU A 736 -31.30 15.10 -37.77
CA LEU A 736 -31.36 14.42 -36.46
C LEU A 736 -30.34 13.33 -36.06
N LEU A 737 -29.10 13.31 -36.57
CA LEU A 737 -28.04 12.44 -36.00
C LEU A 737 -26.95 13.19 -35.21
N SER A 738 -26.62 14.43 -35.56
CA SER A 738 -25.53 15.14 -34.85
C SER A 738 -26.03 15.88 -33.62
N PHE A 739 -25.34 15.71 -32.48
CA PHE A 739 -25.40 16.65 -31.36
C PHE A 739 -25.15 18.07 -31.87
N ASN A 740 -25.88 19.05 -31.34
CA ASN A 740 -25.76 20.47 -31.74
C ASN A 740 -26.04 20.77 -33.24
N ASP A 741 -27.26 20.49 -33.72
CA ASP A 741 -27.70 20.69 -35.12
C ASP A 741 -28.74 21.83 -35.30
N VAL A 742 -28.79 22.77 -34.36
CA VAL A 742 -29.83 23.82 -34.27
C VAL A 742 -29.20 25.23 -34.18
N PRO A 743 -28.58 25.72 -35.27
CA PRO A 743 -27.70 26.89 -35.25
C PRO A 743 -28.40 28.23 -35.04
N HIS A 744 -27.58 29.26 -34.82
CA HIS A 744 -27.95 30.68 -34.69
C HIS A 744 -28.86 31.03 -33.49
N ARG A 745 -29.19 30.08 -32.60
CA ARG A 745 -29.99 30.32 -31.38
C ARG A 745 -29.39 29.62 -30.16
N LEU A 746 -29.74 30.11 -28.96
CA LEU A 746 -29.44 29.41 -27.71
C LEU A 746 -30.45 28.27 -27.54
N ASN A 747 -29.98 27.06 -27.27
CA ASN A 747 -30.81 25.87 -27.05
C ASN A 747 -30.54 25.25 -25.68
N LEU A 748 -31.55 24.58 -25.13
CA LEU A 748 -31.37 23.60 -24.06
C LEU A 748 -31.02 22.25 -24.71
N GLN A 749 -29.73 21.94 -24.76
CA GLN A 749 -29.21 20.76 -25.45
C GLN A 749 -29.55 19.49 -24.67
N GLN A 750 -29.14 19.47 -23.40
CA GLN A 750 -29.39 18.38 -22.45
C GLN A 750 -29.91 18.93 -21.12
N GLN A 751 -31.09 18.46 -20.71
CA GLN A 751 -31.62 18.52 -19.34
C GLN A 751 -31.71 17.09 -18.83
N TRP A 752 -30.72 16.67 -18.03
CA TRP A 752 -30.58 15.30 -17.55
C TRP A 752 -31.03 15.15 -16.11
N LEU A 753 -31.50 13.95 -15.77
CA LEU A 753 -31.75 13.49 -14.41
C LEU A 753 -31.53 11.97 -14.38
N TYR A 754 -30.54 11.50 -13.61
CA TYR A 754 -30.28 10.07 -13.40
C TYR A 754 -30.70 9.63 -12.00
N PHE A 755 -31.03 8.35 -11.90
CA PHE A 755 -31.34 7.63 -10.66
C PHE A 755 -30.55 6.33 -10.68
N GLU A 756 -29.63 6.13 -9.74
CA GLU A 756 -28.79 4.93 -9.73
C GLU A 756 -28.50 4.37 -8.36
N ARG A 757 -28.19 3.08 -8.35
CA ARG A 757 -27.52 2.38 -7.26
C ARG A 757 -26.48 1.47 -7.89
N VAL A 758 -25.21 1.76 -7.70
CA VAL A 758 -24.11 0.86 -8.07
C VAL A 758 -24.15 -0.37 -7.15
N ALA A 759 -23.91 -1.58 -7.68
CA ALA A 759 -23.78 -2.77 -6.84
C ALA A 759 -22.46 -2.77 -6.04
N ASP A 760 -22.37 -3.50 -4.92
CA ASP A 760 -21.09 -3.95 -4.34
C ASP A 760 -21.06 -5.45 -4.02
N GLY A 761 -20.50 -6.24 -4.94
CA GLY A 761 -20.29 -7.69 -4.83
C GLY A 761 -19.10 -8.10 -3.97
N SER A 762 -18.28 -7.16 -3.47
CA SER A 762 -17.08 -7.50 -2.67
C SER A 762 -17.42 -8.32 -1.43
N CYS A 763 -18.60 -8.09 -0.86
CA CYS A 763 -19.15 -8.81 0.29
C CYS A 763 -20.08 -9.99 -0.06
N GLY A 764 -20.33 -10.28 -1.35
CA GLY A 764 -21.21 -11.37 -1.77
C GLY A 764 -21.96 -11.10 -3.08
N LEU A 765 -23.26 -11.40 -3.10
CA LEU A 765 -24.13 -11.12 -4.24
C LEU A 765 -24.91 -9.84 -3.97
N ASP A 766 -24.70 -8.80 -4.79
CA ASP A 766 -25.45 -7.55 -4.70
C ASP A 766 -26.08 -7.13 -6.04
N PHE A 767 -27.02 -6.20 -5.96
CA PHE A 767 -27.91 -5.77 -7.04
C PHE A 767 -27.93 -4.25 -7.15
N GLY A 768 -27.51 -3.75 -8.32
CA GLY A 768 -27.59 -2.34 -8.69
C GLY A 768 -28.63 -2.09 -9.77
N PHE A 769 -28.80 -0.82 -10.13
CA PHE A 769 -29.57 -0.37 -11.30
C PHE A 769 -29.15 1.05 -11.69
N ARG A 770 -29.44 1.42 -12.93
CA ARG A 770 -29.41 2.81 -13.39
C ARG A 770 -30.60 3.13 -14.29
N PHE A 771 -31.13 4.33 -14.14
CA PHE A 771 -32.27 4.86 -14.88
C PHE A 771 -32.04 6.35 -15.16
N ASP A 772 -31.87 6.69 -16.45
CA ASP A 772 -31.59 8.05 -16.91
C ASP A 772 -32.82 8.62 -17.62
N VAL A 773 -33.16 9.88 -17.35
CA VAL A 773 -34.22 10.64 -18.01
C VAL A 773 -33.64 11.93 -18.56
N MET A 774 -33.99 12.24 -19.81
CA MET A 774 -33.44 13.38 -20.53
C MET A 774 -34.55 14.16 -21.24
N TYR A 775 -34.44 15.49 -21.27
CA TYR A 775 -35.20 16.37 -22.16
C TYR A 775 -34.23 17.33 -22.87
N GLY A 776 -34.51 17.73 -24.11
CA GLY A 776 -33.67 18.69 -24.82
C GLY A 776 -33.73 18.58 -26.33
N THR A 777 -32.86 19.34 -27.00
CA THR A 777 -32.67 19.29 -28.46
C THR A 777 -31.84 18.08 -28.89
N ASP A 778 -31.05 17.51 -27.97
CA ASP A 778 -30.24 16.31 -28.24
C ASP A 778 -30.90 14.99 -27.80
N ALA A 779 -32.02 15.03 -27.06
CA ALA A 779 -32.75 13.82 -26.61
C ALA A 779 -33.26 12.95 -27.77
N GLN A 780 -33.47 13.53 -28.95
CA GLN A 780 -33.85 12.79 -30.17
C GLN A 780 -32.66 12.00 -30.79
N LYS A 781 -31.46 12.09 -30.20
CA LYS A 781 -30.18 11.63 -30.77
C LYS A 781 -29.43 10.66 -29.88
N THR A 782 -29.76 10.59 -28.59
CA THR A 782 -29.16 9.65 -27.62
C THR A 782 -29.67 8.20 -27.75
N GLN A 783 -30.28 7.86 -28.89
CA GLN A 783 -30.84 6.56 -29.30
C GLN A 783 -31.37 5.70 -28.14
N ALA A 784 -32.54 6.13 -27.66
CA ALA A 784 -33.10 5.85 -26.34
C ALA A 784 -34.62 5.58 -26.40
N PHE A 785 -35.21 5.11 -25.29
CA PHE A 785 -36.66 4.87 -25.22
C PHE A 785 -37.50 6.13 -25.39
N GLY A 786 -38.66 5.95 -26.02
CA GLY A 786 -39.62 7.01 -26.34
C GLY A 786 -39.47 7.58 -27.75
N ASN A 787 -38.33 7.35 -28.41
CA ASN A 787 -37.98 7.91 -29.72
C ASN A 787 -38.13 6.85 -30.84
N PRO A 788 -39.14 6.92 -31.73
CA PRO A 788 -39.43 5.86 -32.70
C PRO A 788 -38.63 6.01 -34.01
N GLY A 789 -37.33 5.74 -33.94
CA GLY A 789 -36.43 5.56 -35.09
C GLY A 789 -35.57 6.76 -35.47
N ALA A 790 -34.40 6.51 -36.05
CA ALA A 790 -33.48 7.56 -36.47
C ALA A 790 -33.99 8.37 -37.68
N GLY A 791 -33.84 9.70 -37.63
CA GLY A 791 -33.73 10.53 -38.84
C GLY A 791 -35.00 11.17 -39.44
N THR A 792 -36.08 11.43 -38.67
CA THR A 792 -37.18 12.31 -39.18
C THR A 792 -37.67 13.41 -38.22
N ARG A 793 -37.66 14.67 -38.67
CA ARG A 793 -38.24 15.86 -37.95
C ARG A 793 -39.79 15.84 -37.89
N TYR A 794 -40.43 14.71 -38.16
CA TYR A 794 -41.89 14.54 -38.18
C TYR A 794 -42.27 13.11 -37.79
N PHE A 795 -42.12 12.79 -36.49
CA PHE A 795 -42.49 11.49 -35.93
C PHE A 795 -44.00 11.20 -35.97
N GLY A 796 -44.34 9.91 -35.94
CA GLY A 796 -45.71 9.41 -36.05
C GLY A 796 -46.11 8.44 -34.95
N SER A 797 -47.39 8.48 -34.58
CA SER A 797 -48.11 7.58 -33.66
C SER A 797 -47.80 7.65 -32.15
N TRP A 798 -46.57 7.95 -31.73
CA TRP A 798 -46.25 8.28 -30.33
C TRP A 798 -45.58 9.65 -30.26
N ASP A 799 -46.05 10.48 -29.33
CA ASP A 799 -45.65 11.88 -29.22
C ASP A 799 -44.57 12.03 -28.14
N ALA A 800 -43.32 12.09 -28.58
CA ALA A 800 -42.15 12.33 -27.72
C ALA A 800 -41.89 13.83 -27.47
N SER A 801 -42.75 14.72 -27.98
CA SER A 801 -42.65 16.16 -27.81
C SER A 801 -43.65 16.68 -26.78
N LEU A 802 -43.31 17.77 -26.09
CA LEU A 802 -44.27 18.53 -25.27
C LEU A 802 -44.83 19.76 -25.99
N ASP A 803 -44.25 20.09 -27.15
CA ASP A 803 -44.45 21.34 -27.89
C ASP A 803 -44.48 21.18 -29.44
N HIS A 804 -44.28 19.95 -29.96
CA HIS A 804 -44.07 19.65 -31.38
C HIS A 804 -42.90 20.42 -32.05
N GLY A 805 -41.82 20.71 -31.28
CA GLY A 805 -40.65 21.46 -31.76
C GLY A 805 -39.41 20.60 -32.04
N ASP A 806 -38.24 21.26 -32.10
CA ASP A 806 -36.92 20.59 -32.16
C ASP A 806 -36.54 19.90 -30.82
N TYR A 807 -37.40 19.94 -29.80
CA TYR A 807 -37.17 19.38 -28.47
C TYR A 807 -37.92 18.06 -28.28
N GLY A 808 -37.33 17.13 -27.53
CA GLY A 808 -37.96 15.85 -27.16
C GLY A 808 -37.50 15.36 -25.78
N TRP A 809 -38.04 14.22 -25.35
CA TRP A 809 -37.54 13.47 -24.19
C TRP A 809 -37.01 12.09 -24.58
N ALA A 810 -36.18 11.53 -23.71
CA ALA A 810 -35.55 10.22 -23.85
C ALA A 810 -35.34 9.56 -22.48
N MET A 811 -35.15 8.24 -22.47
CA MET A 811 -34.58 7.51 -21.32
C MET A 811 -33.30 6.78 -21.77
N PRO A 812 -32.12 7.43 -21.76
CA PRO A 812 -30.91 6.93 -22.43
C PRO A 812 -30.27 5.69 -21.79
N GLN A 813 -30.56 5.42 -20.52
CA GLN A 813 -30.13 4.20 -19.84
C GLN A 813 -31.25 3.65 -18.95
N LEU A 814 -31.41 2.34 -18.97
CA LEU A 814 -32.31 1.59 -18.10
C LEU A 814 -31.78 0.15 -18.00
N TYR A 815 -30.98 -0.13 -16.98
CA TYR A 815 -30.42 -1.46 -16.73
C TYR A 815 -30.45 -1.84 -15.25
N GLY A 816 -30.49 -3.14 -14.99
CA GLY A 816 -30.15 -3.73 -13.69
C GLY A 816 -28.72 -4.25 -13.72
N GLU A 817 -28.00 -4.11 -12.60
CA GLU A 817 -26.68 -4.70 -12.38
C GLU A 817 -26.80 -5.86 -11.39
N VAL A 818 -26.10 -6.97 -11.65
CA VAL A 818 -25.91 -8.06 -10.68
C VAL A 818 -24.43 -8.33 -10.55
N ALA A 819 -23.91 -8.40 -9.33
CA ALA A 819 -22.48 -8.49 -9.10
C ALA A 819 -22.07 -9.47 -7.99
N PHE A 820 -20.99 -10.20 -8.24
CA PHE A 820 -20.40 -11.22 -7.35
C PHE A 820 -19.05 -11.65 -7.92
N GLY A 821 -17.99 -11.69 -7.11
CA GLY A 821 -16.65 -11.92 -7.67
C GLY A 821 -16.16 -10.67 -8.39
N ASP A 822 -15.02 -10.71 -9.09
CA ASP A 822 -14.58 -9.57 -9.92
C ASP A 822 -15.47 -9.37 -11.17
N TRP A 823 -16.68 -9.92 -11.13
CA TRP A 823 -17.69 -9.90 -12.16
C TRP A 823 -18.84 -8.98 -11.75
N SER A 824 -19.26 -8.17 -12.70
CA SER A 824 -20.62 -7.65 -12.74
C SER A 824 -21.22 -7.90 -14.12
N LEU A 825 -22.55 -7.99 -14.11
CA LEU A 825 -23.39 -8.30 -15.24
C LEU A 825 -24.49 -7.24 -15.30
N ILE A 826 -24.36 -6.30 -16.24
CA ILE A 826 -25.44 -5.35 -16.54
C ILE A 826 -26.37 -5.95 -17.59
N ALA A 827 -27.67 -5.80 -17.39
CA ALA A 827 -28.72 -6.30 -18.27
C ALA A 827 -29.82 -5.25 -18.44
N GLY A 828 -30.08 -4.86 -19.70
CA GLY A 828 -31.00 -3.77 -20.03
C GLY A 828 -30.50 -2.95 -21.21
N HIS A 829 -30.57 -1.63 -21.09
CA HIS A 829 -30.11 -0.65 -22.06
C HIS A 829 -29.08 0.28 -21.40
N PHE A 830 -27.89 0.38 -21.98
CA PHE A 830 -26.72 1.02 -21.38
C PHE A 830 -25.86 1.72 -22.44
N PHE A 831 -25.03 2.68 -22.05
CA PHE A 831 -24.06 3.29 -22.96
C PHE A 831 -22.94 2.33 -23.37
N THR A 832 -22.36 2.64 -24.52
CA THR A 832 -21.20 1.95 -25.09
C THR A 832 -19.96 1.98 -24.21
N LEU A 833 -18.99 1.14 -24.58
CA LEU A 833 -17.58 1.24 -24.16
C LEU A 833 -16.66 1.55 -25.35
N VAL A 834 -17.22 1.70 -26.56
CA VAL A 834 -16.49 2.00 -27.79
C VAL A 834 -16.27 3.51 -27.88
N GLY A 835 -15.05 3.94 -28.22
CA GLY A 835 -14.71 5.34 -28.39
C GLY A 835 -14.13 6.03 -27.16
N TYR A 836 -13.74 7.30 -27.33
CA TYR A 836 -13.30 8.19 -26.25
C TYR A 836 -14.34 9.25 -25.88
N GLU A 837 -15.13 9.72 -26.85
CA GLU A 837 -16.21 10.68 -26.61
C GLU A 837 -17.52 9.96 -26.26
N VAL A 838 -18.35 10.61 -25.41
CA VAL A 838 -19.56 10.00 -24.83
C VAL A 838 -20.79 10.88 -24.99
N VAL A 839 -21.98 10.29 -24.94
CA VAL A 839 -23.27 11.00 -25.11
C VAL A 839 -23.51 12.09 -24.06
N THR A 840 -22.91 11.94 -22.88
CA THR A 840 -23.10 12.79 -21.71
C THR A 840 -22.24 14.06 -21.81
N ALA A 841 -22.89 15.21 -22.00
CA ALA A 841 -22.21 16.48 -22.29
C ALA A 841 -21.07 16.88 -21.31
N PRO A 842 -21.15 16.64 -19.98
CA PRO A 842 -20.13 17.10 -19.03
C PRO A 842 -18.77 16.41 -19.14
N ASP A 843 -18.74 15.18 -19.65
CA ASP A 843 -17.57 14.29 -19.58
C ASP A 843 -16.63 14.47 -20.78
N ASN A 844 -17.12 15.19 -21.79
CA ASN A 844 -16.37 15.57 -22.97
C ASN A 844 -15.59 16.86 -22.71
N PHE A 845 -14.39 17.00 -23.29
CA PHE A 845 -13.70 18.29 -23.25
C PHE A 845 -14.39 19.34 -24.14
N PHE A 846 -14.83 18.92 -25.33
CA PHE A 846 -15.40 19.80 -26.34
C PHE A 846 -16.92 19.90 -26.23
N TYR A 847 -17.48 20.94 -26.85
CA TYR A 847 -18.91 21.12 -27.03
C TYR A 847 -19.42 20.39 -28.29
N SER A 848 -18.65 20.36 -29.38
CA SER A 848 -18.90 19.50 -30.54
C SER A 848 -18.18 18.15 -30.43
N HIS A 849 -18.65 17.15 -31.19
CA HIS A 849 -18.13 15.78 -31.19
C HIS A 849 -17.42 15.40 -32.51
N ALA A 850 -16.59 14.37 -32.47
CA ALA A 850 -15.92 13.78 -33.65
C ALA A 850 -16.92 13.23 -34.69
N LEU A 851 -16.55 13.21 -35.97
CA LEU A 851 -17.34 12.57 -37.04
C LEU A 851 -17.34 11.05 -36.91
N THR A 852 -16.27 10.43 -36.40
CA THR A 852 -16.23 9.00 -36.07
C THR A 852 -17.31 8.64 -35.07
N MET A 853 -17.52 9.44 -34.03
CA MET A 853 -18.53 9.16 -32.99
C MET A 853 -19.90 8.96 -33.63
N PHE A 854 -20.31 9.84 -34.55
CA PHE A 854 -21.61 9.75 -35.24
C PHE A 854 -21.75 8.62 -36.28
N ASN A 855 -20.65 8.09 -36.81
CA ASN A 855 -20.68 7.24 -38.01
C ASN A 855 -20.06 5.86 -37.82
N SER A 856 -19.06 5.76 -36.96
CA SER A 856 -18.15 4.63 -36.81
C SER A 856 -18.13 4.03 -35.39
N GLU A 857 -18.87 4.62 -34.45
CA GLU A 857 -19.01 4.15 -33.06
C GLU A 857 -20.51 4.00 -32.69
N PRO A 858 -20.94 2.93 -32.00
CA PRO A 858 -22.29 2.83 -31.44
C PRO A 858 -22.37 3.58 -30.10
N PHE A 859 -23.45 4.32 -29.86
CA PHE A 859 -23.73 5.06 -28.62
C PHE A 859 -24.31 4.17 -27.53
N THR A 860 -25.32 3.36 -27.87
CA THR A 860 -26.16 2.65 -26.91
C THR A 860 -26.32 1.18 -27.29
N HIS A 861 -26.44 0.35 -26.26
CA HIS A 861 -26.61 -1.08 -26.42
C HIS A 861 -27.78 -1.58 -25.58
N THR A 862 -28.73 -2.25 -26.22
CA THR A 862 -29.68 -3.13 -25.54
C THR A 862 -29.10 -4.55 -25.51
N GLY A 863 -29.01 -5.16 -24.33
CA GLY A 863 -28.53 -6.53 -24.20
C GLY A 863 -28.06 -6.89 -22.80
N VAL A 864 -26.99 -7.69 -22.75
CA VAL A 864 -26.30 -8.11 -21.52
C VAL A 864 -24.80 -7.96 -21.73
N LEU A 865 -24.12 -7.27 -20.83
CA LEU A 865 -22.67 -7.14 -20.80
C LEU A 865 -22.13 -7.68 -19.48
N ALA A 866 -21.25 -8.67 -19.56
CA ALA A 866 -20.43 -9.08 -18.44
C ALA A 866 -19.07 -8.38 -18.53
N THR A 867 -18.54 -8.00 -17.39
CA THR A 867 -17.18 -7.47 -17.27
C THR A 867 -16.43 -8.28 -16.20
N TYR A 868 -15.09 -8.35 -16.28
CA TYR A 868 -14.24 -9.04 -15.32
C TYR A 868 -12.96 -8.25 -15.00
N SER A 869 -12.71 -7.96 -13.73
CA SER A 869 -11.58 -7.13 -13.26
C SER A 869 -10.59 -7.88 -12.35
N GLY A 870 -10.64 -9.21 -12.33
CA GLY A 870 -9.78 -10.05 -11.47
C GLY A 870 -8.37 -10.28 -12.00
N LEU A 871 -7.87 -9.40 -12.88
CA LEU A 871 -6.51 -9.43 -13.40
C LEU A 871 -5.80 -8.12 -13.02
N ASP A 872 -4.57 -8.23 -12.50
CA ASP A 872 -3.75 -7.06 -12.14
C ASP A 872 -3.58 -6.13 -13.35
N GLY A 873 -4.17 -4.93 -13.29
CA GLY A 873 -4.06 -3.90 -14.33
C GLY A 873 -4.87 -4.13 -15.61
N VAL A 874 -5.75 -5.13 -15.68
CA VAL A 874 -6.55 -5.43 -16.88
C VAL A 874 -8.01 -5.76 -16.53
N THR A 875 -8.94 -5.06 -17.18
CA THR A 875 -10.37 -5.36 -17.19
C THR A 875 -10.76 -5.99 -18.53
N LEU A 876 -11.55 -7.07 -18.52
CA LEU A 876 -12.06 -7.76 -19.71
C LEU A 876 -13.57 -7.54 -19.87
N TYR A 877 -14.03 -7.30 -21.09
CA TYR A 877 -15.44 -7.05 -21.42
C TYR A 877 -15.97 -8.14 -22.36
N GLY A 878 -17.18 -8.64 -22.14
CA GLY A 878 -17.82 -9.63 -22.98
C GLY A 878 -19.33 -9.70 -22.80
N GLY A 879 -20.07 -9.41 -23.87
CA GLY A 879 -21.53 -9.30 -23.86
C GLY A 879 -22.17 -9.66 -25.19
N TRP A 880 -23.50 -9.77 -25.17
CA TRP A 880 -24.33 -9.89 -26.36
C TRP A 880 -25.36 -8.77 -26.36
N THR A 881 -25.40 -8.04 -27.47
CA THR A 881 -26.28 -6.89 -27.69
C THR A 881 -27.17 -7.13 -28.90
N ALA A 882 -28.24 -6.35 -29.01
CA ALA A 882 -29.33 -6.56 -29.96
C ALA A 882 -29.14 -5.82 -31.30
N GLY A 883 -27.91 -5.42 -31.64
CA GLY A 883 -27.57 -4.61 -32.80
C GLY A 883 -26.73 -3.39 -32.44
N TRP A 884 -26.71 -2.42 -33.34
CA TRP A 884 -26.06 -1.11 -33.20
C TRP A 884 -27.13 -0.07 -32.85
N ASP A 885 -26.95 0.67 -31.75
CA ASP A 885 -27.87 1.72 -31.23
C ASP A 885 -29.33 1.29 -30.99
N THR A 886 -29.55 0.00 -30.70
CA THR A 886 -30.89 -0.58 -30.62
C THR A 886 -31.55 -0.39 -29.25
N GLY A 887 -32.82 -0.01 -29.23
CA GLY A 887 -33.72 -0.10 -28.06
C GLY A 887 -34.43 -1.45 -27.93
N PHE A 888 -35.09 -1.71 -26.78
CA PHE A 888 -35.87 -2.95 -26.51
C PHE A 888 -36.87 -3.33 -27.61
N ASP A 889 -37.46 -2.36 -28.31
CA ASP A 889 -38.43 -2.57 -29.41
C ASP A 889 -37.86 -2.32 -30.82
N GLN A 890 -36.64 -1.78 -30.91
CA GLN A 890 -35.99 -1.33 -32.14
C GLN A 890 -34.71 -2.15 -32.42
N THR A 891 -34.86 -3.47 -32.47
CA THR A 891 -33.73 -4.40 -32.67
C THR A 891 -33.50 -4.78 -34.13
N ASP A 892 -34.55 -4.77 -34.97
CA ASP A 892 -34.53 -5.20 -36.38
C ASP A 892 -33.80 -6.54 -36.64
N GLY A 893 -33.90 -7.46 -35.68
CA GLY A 893 -33.23 -8.78 -35.73
C GLY A 893 -31.72 -8.76 -35.48
N GLY A 894 -31.18 -7.61 -35.06
CA GLY A 894 -29.79 -7.43 -34.67
C GLY A 894 -29.36 -8.39 -33.55
N SER A 895 -28.11 -8.82 -33.63
CA SER A 895 -27.48 -9.71 -32.66
C SER A 895 -25.97 -9.70 -32.90
N ASN A 896 -25.26 -9.00 -32.01
CA ASN A 896 -23.82 -8.80 -32.06
C ASN A 896 -23.18 -9.16 -30.72
N TYR A 897 -21.96 -9.69 -30.77
CA TYR A 897 -21.08 -9.79 -29.62
C TYR A 897 -20.37 -8.45 -29.44
N LEU A 898 -20.34 -7.95 -28.20
CA LEU A 898 -19.58 -6.78 -27.78
C LEU A 898 -18.49 -7.26 -26.82
N GLY A 899 -17.23 -6.97 -27.07
CA GLY A 899 -16.16 -7.42 -26.17
C GLY A 899 -14.78 -6.92 -26.51
N GLY A 900 -13.89 -7.02 -25.52
CA GLY A 900 -12.57 -6.40 -25.56
C GLY A 900 -11.89 -6.35 -24.20
N PHE A 901 -10.99 -5.38 -24.01
CA PHE A 901 -10.28 -5.16 -22.75
C PHE A 901 -9.91 -3.68 -22.57
N SER A 902 -9.63 -3.30 -21.33
CA SER A 902 -8.95 -2.05 -20.98
C SER A 902 -7.85 -2.33 -19.96
N GLY A 903 -6.71 -1.67 -20.05
CA GLY A 903 -5.61 -1.85 -19.09
C GLY A 903 -4.37 -1.01 -19.40
N ASP A 904 -3.50 -0.91 -18.41
CA ASP A 904 -2.26 -0.13 -18.50
C ASP A 904 -1.16 -0.99 -19.15
N ILE A 905 -0.70 -0.62 -20.36
CA ILE A 905 0.35 -1.38 -21.07
C ILE A 905 1.74 -1.01 -20.53
N VAL A 906 1.93 0.27 -20.27
CA VAL A 906 3.00 0.84 -19.43
C VAL A 906 2.35 1.96 -18.63
N ASP A 907 2.75 2.18 -17.37
CA ASP A 907 2.15 3.23 -16.55
C ASP A 907 2.28 4.61 -17.24
N GLY A 908 1.17 5.38 -17.22
CA GLY A 908 1.01 6.59 -18.04
C GLY A 908 0.48 6.37 -19.46
N VAL A 909 0.30 5.12 -19.90
CA VAL A 909 -0.32 4.73 -21.18
C VAL A 909 -1.38 3.65 -20.97
N THR A 910 -2.63 4.08 -20.79
CA THR A 910 -3.80 3.19 -20.71
C THR A 910 -4.31 2.88 -22.11
N VAL A 911 -4.68 1.63 -22.37
CA VAL A 911 -5.22 1.20 -23.68
C VAL A 911 -6.54 0.46 -23.51
N THR A 912 -7.55 0.95 -24.22
CA THR A 912 -8.87 0.33 -24.32
C THR A 912 -9.08 -0.15 -25.75
N TYR A 913 -9.35 -1.44 -25.93
CA TYR A 913 -9.75 -2.03 -27.20
C TYR A 913 -11.12 -2.69 -27.02
N ILE A 914 -12.13 -2.19 -27.74
CA ILE A 914 -13.47 -2.78 -27.77
C ILE A 914 -13.84 -3.09 -29.22
N SER A 915 -14.47 -4.23 -29.43
CA SER A 915 -14.90 -4.71 -30.74
C SER A 915 -16.35 -5.21 -30.72
N THR A 916 -17.06 -4.98 -31.81
CA THR A 916 -18.47 -5.34 -31.99
C THR A 916 -18.62 -6.17 -33.26
N ILE A 917 -19.11 -7.41 -33.14
CA ILE A 917 -19.08 -8.38 -34.23
C ILE A 917 -20.41 -9.13 -34.33
N GLY A 918 -21.08 -9.09 -35.49
CA GLY A 918 -22.32 -9.82 -35.73
C GLY A 918 -23.33 -9.01 -36.54
N ASN A 919 -24.62 -9.28 -36.38
CA ASN A 919 -25.67 -8.52 -37.04
C ASN A 919 -25.89 -7.18 -36.32
N PHE A 920 -25.65 -6.07 -37.03
CA PHE A 920 -25.83 -4.71 -36.48
C PHE A 920 -27.30 -4.23 -36.50
N GLY A 921 -28.24 -5.03 -37.01
CA GLY A 921 -29.67 -4.71 -36.99
C GLY A 921 -30.00 -3.58 -37.96
N ALA A 922 -30.66 -2.52 -37.48
CA ALA A 922 -31.10 -1.38 -38.29
C ALA A 922 -29.96 -0.74 -39.12
N ARG A 923 -28.75 -0.59 -38.54
CA ARG A 923 -27.58 0.04 -39.18
C ARG A 923 -27.15 -0.66 -40.48
N SER A 924 -27.41 -1.96 -40.61
CA SER A 924 -26.96 -2.82 -41.72
C SER A 924 -28.12 -3.47 -42.49
N SER A 925 -29.36 -3.03 -42.27
CA SER A 925 -30.59 -3.69 -42.77
C SER A 925 -30.69 -5.19 -42.40
N GLY A 926 -30.16 -5.58 -41.23
CA GLY A 926 -30.05 -6.98 -40.80
C GLY A 926 -28.77 -7.70 -41.29
N GLY A 927 -27.81 -6.95 -41.84
CA GLY A 927 -26.51 -7.45 -42.28
C GLY A 927 -25.48 -7.66 -41.16
N SER A 928 -24.57 -8.61 -41.38
CA SER A 928 -23.40 -8.77 -40.53
C SER A 928 -22.38 -7.65 -40.78
N GLY A 929 -21.73 -7.21 -39.71
CA GLY A 929 -20.59 -6.30 -39.73
C GLY A 929 -19.57 -6.61 -38.64
N TYR A 930 -18.47 -5.89 -38.71
CA TYR A 930 -17.37 -5.86 -37.76
C TYR A 930 -16.98 -4.40 -37.51
N SER A 931 -16.85 -4.03 -36.24
CA SER A 931 -16.20 -2.78 -35.85
C SER A 931 -15.26 -2.97 -34.68
N HIS A 932 -14.30 -2.05 -34.57
CA HIS A 932 -13.53 -1.86 -33.36
C HIS A 932 -13.13 -0.40 -33.17
N SER A 933 -12.88 -0.05 -31.91
CA SER A 933 -12.14 1.14 -31.52
C SER A 933 -10.94 0.72 -30.68
N VAL A 934 -9.79 1.35 -30.93
CA VAL A 934 -8.60 1.30 -30.07
C VAL A 934 -8.35 2.72 -29.56
N VAL A 935 -8.50 2.94 -28.26
CA VAL A 935 -8.14 4.19 -27.58
C VAL A 935 -6.85 3.99 -26.80
N PHE A 936 -5.89 4.88 -26.99
CA PHE A 936 -4.68 5.03 -26.18
C PHE A 936 -4.75 6.39 -25.47
N ASP A 937 -4.79 6.41 -24.14
CA ASP A 937 -4.65 7.63 -23.34
C ASP A 937 -3.21 7.74 -22.82
N PHE A 938 -2.54 8.84 -23.13
CA PHE A 938 -1.16 9.14 -22.74
C PHE A 938 -1.14 10.36 -21.79
N THR A 939 -0.84 10.12 -20.51
CA THR A 939 -0.47 11.20 -19.59
C THR A 939 0.99 11.59 -19.86
N LEU A 940 1.21 12.62 -20.70
CA LEU A 940 2.56 13.03 -21.13
C LEU A 940 3.28 13.85 -20.05
N THR A 941 2.56 14.72 -19.36
CA THR A 941 3.00 15.43 -18.14
C THR A 941 1.79 15.67 -17.23
N ASP A 942 2.05 16.04 -15.98
CA ASP A 942 1.11 16.45 -14.94
C ASP A 942 0.02 17.45 -15.37
N ASN A 943 0.27 18.17 -16.48
CA ASN A 943 -0.63 19.15 -17.08
C ASN A 943 -0.85 18.98 -18.60
N LEU A 944 -0.34 17.91 -19.24
CA LEU A 944 -0.48 17.63 -20.67
C LEU A 944 -0.90 16.17 -20.90
N ASN A 945 -2.15 15.97 -21.31
CA ASN A 945 -2.67 14.66 -21.71
C ASN A 945 -2.86 14.62 -23.22
N TYR A 946 -2.61 13.47 -23.83
CA TYR A 946 -2.78 13.23 -25.26
C TYR A 946 -3.51 11.90 -25.47
N VAL A 947 -4.55 11.89 -26.30
CA VAL A 947 -5.33 10.68 -26.59
C VAL A 947 -5.27 10.40 -28.08
N LEU A 948 -5.03 9.15 -28.44
CA LEU A 948 -5.06 8.65 -29.82
C LEU A 948 -6.12 7.55 -29.91
N GLN A 949 -7.16 7.78 -30.71
CA GLN A 949 -8.21 6.80 -30.99
C GLN A 949 -8.16 6.41 -32.47
N SER A 950 -8.31 5.12 -32.76
CA SER A 950 -8.41 4.57 -34.11
C SER A 950 -9.62 3.66 -34.23
N ASP A 951 -10.46 3.92 -35.22
CA ASP A 951 -11.74 3.25 -35.40
C ASP A 951 -11.80 2.59 -36.79
N TYR A 952 -12.45 1.44 -36.87
CA TYR A 952 -12.70 0.72 -38.12
C TYR A 952 -14.10 0.15 -38.12
N VAL A 953 -14.82 0.29 -39.23
CA VAL A 953 -16.11 -0.37 -39.47
C VAL A 953 -16.15 -0.95 -40.88
N ASP A 954 -16.62 -2.19 -41.00
CA ASP A 954 -16.94 -2.88 -42.24
C ASP A 954 -18.28 -3.59 -42.03
N TYR A 955 -19.29 -3.27 -42.83
CA TYR A 955 -20.59 -3.94 -42.81
C TYR A 955 -21.22 -4.03 -44.19
N VAL A 956 -22.02 -5.07 -44.39
CA VAL A 956 -22.74 -5.31 -45.65
C VAL A 956 -24.20 -4.88 -45.50
N ASP A 957 -24.61 -3.84 -46.21
CA ASP A 957 -26.02 -3.43 -46.25
C ASP A 957 -26.87 -4.38 -47.11
N GLN A 958 -27.89 -4.99 -46.48
CA GLN A 958 -28.84 -5.89 -47.15
C GLN A 958 -30.01 -5.18 -47.85
N SER A 959 -30.10 -3.84 -47.84
CA SER A 959 -31.20 -3.06 -48.44
C SER A 959 -31.43 -3.27 -49.95
N GLY A 960 -30.44 -3.87 -50.64
CA GLY A 960 -30.52 -4.27 -52.06
C GLY A 960 -29.36 -3.77 -52.92
N GLY A 961 -28.46 -2.96 -52.37
CA GLY A 961 -27.25 -2.48 -53.05
C GLY A 961 -26.08 -3.48 -53.06
N GLY A 962 -25.83 -4.15 -51.92
CA GLY A 962 -24.69 -5.07 -51.76
C GLY A 962 -23.32 -4.39 -51.75
N THR A 963 -23.27 -3.12 -51.35
CA THR A 963 -22.07 -2.34 -51.10
C THR A 963 -21.61 -2.52 -49.65
N ASN A 964 -20.30 -2.72 -49.44
CA ASN A 964 -19.67 -2.49 -48.14
C ASN A 964 -19.46 -0.98 -47.95
N ASP A 965 -19.72 -0.48 -46.74
CA ASP A 965 -19.37 0.87 -46.30
C ASP A 965 -18.13 0.76 -45.41
N ASP A 966 -16.95 0.85 -46.04
CA ASP A 966 -15.64 0.75 -45.38
C ASP A 966 -15.31 2.09 -44.69
N GLN A 967 -15.36 2.14 -43.36
CA GLN A 967 -15.06 3.34 -42.57
C GLN A 967 -13.78 3.20 -41.76
N VAL A 968 -12.99 4.27 -41.73
CA VAL A 968 -11.75 4.38 -40.94
C VAL A 968 -11.70 5.74 -40.26
N GLY A 969 -11.50 5.73 -38.94
CA GLY A 969 -11.33 6.90 -38.10
C GLY A 969 -9.94 6.97 -37.47
N LEU A 970 -9.39 8.18 -37.35
CA LEU A 970 -8.20 8.46 -36.57
C LEU A 970 -8.35 9.81 -35.86
N ASN A 971 -8.65 9.77 -34.56
CA ASN A 971 -8.83 10.94 -33.71
C ASN A 971 -7.61 11.15 -32.82
N GLN A 972 -7.20 12.41 -32.67
CA GLN A 972 -6.08 12.83 -31.84
C GLN A 972 -6.53 14.01 -30.98
N TYR A 973 -6.40 13.89 -29.67
CA TYR A 973 -6.80 14.89 -28.71
C TYR A 973 -5.57 15.33 -27.91
N LEU A 974 -5.41 16.63 -27.67
CA LEU A 974 -4.33 17.19 -26.86
C LEU A 974 -4.90 18.20 -25.86
N PHE A 975 -4.78 17.90 -24.57
CA PHE A 975 -5.34 18.70 -23.48
C PHE A 975 -4.22 19.28 -22.62
N TYR A 976 -4.29 20.58 -22.34
CA TYR A 976 -3.34 21.29 -21.50
C TYR A 976 -4.05 22.04 -20.36
N ASN A 977 -3.80 21.63 -19.11
CA ASN A 977 -4.32 22.31 -17.92
C ASN A 977 -3.44 23.55 -17.64
N VAL A 978 -4.03 24.75 -17.66
CA VAL A 978 -3.33 26.03 -17.40
C VAL A 978 -3.38 26.39 -15.91
N ASN A 979 -4.47 26.03 -15.24
CA ASN A 979 -4.70 26.05 -13.79
C ASN A 979 -6.05 25.36 -13.51
N ASP A 980 -6.40 25.19 -12.24
CA ASP A 980 -7.64 24.57 -11.74
C ASP A 980 -8.90 25.07 -12.45
N CYS A 981 -8.97 26.39 -12.72
CA CYS A 981 -10.11 27.05 -13.34
C CYS A 981 -10.11 27.00 -14.88
N LEU A 982 -8.99 26.62 -15.52
CA LEU A 982 -8.76 26.84 -16.95
C LEU A 982 -7.93 25.72 -17.61
N ALA A 983 -8.52 25.05 -18.60
CA ALA A 983 -7.83 24.13 -19.48
C ALA A 983 -8.03 24.50 -20.96
N LEU A 984 -7.09 24.10 -21.81
CA LEU A 984 -7.12 24.25 -23.26
C LEU A 984 -7.14 22.86 -23.92
N GLY A 985 -7.77 22.74 -25.08
CA GLY A 985 -7.86 21.48 -25.82
C GLY A 985 -7.73 21.70 -27.32
N THR A 986 -7.11 20.74 -28.00
CA THR A 986 -7.13 20.62 -29.46
C THR A 986 -7.58 19.21 -29.85
N ARG A 987 -8.58 19.08 -30.71
CA ARG A 987 -8.92 17.84 -31.44
C ARG A 987 -8.42 17.97 -32.87
N LEU A 988 -7.88 16.88 -33.41
CA LEU A 988 -7.53 16.70 -34.81
C LEU A 988 -8.08 15.34 -35.25
N GLU A 989 -8.96 15.32 -36.22
CA GLU A 989 -9.59 14.10 -36.73
C GLU A 989 -9.33 13.94 -38.23
N TRP A 990 -9.06 12.70 -38.64
CA TRP A 990 -9.20 12.25 -40.02
C TRP A 990 -10.19 11.08 -40.05
N TRP A 991 -11.31 11.28 -40.73
CA TRP A 991 -12.32 10.26 -40.95
C TRP A 991 -12.49 9.98 -42.44
N LYS A 992 -12.77 8.72 -42.78
CA LYS A 992 -12.95 8.27 -44.16
C LYS A 992 -14.13 7.29 -44.23
N SER A 993 -15.07 7.53 -45.15
CA SER A 993 -16.17 6.63 -45.52
C SER A 993 -16.37 6.68 -47.03
N ASP A 994 -16.73 5.55 -47.65
CA ASP A 994 -16.96 5.37 -49.10
C ASP A 994 -15.83 5.92 -50.02
N GLY A 995 -14.59 5.96 -49.51
CA GLY A 995 -13.43 6.46 -50.24
C GLY A 995 -13.18 7.97 -50.14
N VAL A 996 -14.14 8.76 -49.64
CA VAL A 996 -13.97 10.20 -49.36
C VAL A 996 -13.26 10.38 -48.02
N SER A 997 -12.43 11.42 -47.90
CA SER A 997 -11.78 11.80 -46.63
C SER A 997 -12.28 13.13 -46.13
N TYR A 998 -12.43 13.22 -44.82
CA TYR A 998 -12.88 14.38 -44.07
C TYR A 998 -11.85 14.66 -42.98
N TYR A 999 -11.62 15.94 -42.74
CA TYR A 999 -10.63 16.42 -41.78
C TYR A 999 -11.31 17.42 -40.86
N GLU A 1000 -11.03 17.30 -39.57
CA GLU A 1000 -11.57 18.18 -38.54
C GLU A 1000 -10.42 18.70 -37.67
N THR A 1001 -10.61 19.91 -37.15
CA THR A 1001 -9.73 20.51 -36.16
C THR A 1001 -10.54 21.42 -35.26
N THR A 1002 -10.68 21.08 -33.98
CA THR A 1002 -11.32 21.95 -32.98
C THR A 1002 -10.32 22.45 -31.95
N TYR A 1003 -10.33 23.76 -31.72
CA TYR A 1003 -9.64 24.41 -30.61
C TYR A 1003 -10.67 24.84 -29.56
N GLY A 1004 -10.56 24.29 -28.35
CA GLY A 1004 -11.51 24.49 -27.26
C GLY A 1004 -10.85 24.98 -25.98
N LEU A 1005 -11.66 25.57 -25.11
CA LEU A 1005 -11.25 26.07 -23.80
C LEU A 1005 -12.29 25.64 -22.77
N ASN A 1006 -11.86 25.13 -21.63
CA ASN A 1006 -12.72 24.80 -20.49
C ASN A 1006 -12.48 25.81 -19.37
N TYR A 1007 -13.50 26.59 -19.00
CA TYR A 1007 -13.45 27.55 -17.90
C TYR A 1007 -14.45 27.20 -16.79
N ARG A 1008 -13.98 27.12 -15.54
CA ARG A 1008 -14.77 26.76 -14.35
C ARG A 1008 -14.89 27.95 -13.36
N PRO A 1009 -15.83 28.88 -13.57
CA PRO A 1009 -16.07 30.03 -12.67
C PRO A 1009 -16.77 29.66 -11.35
N THR A 1010 -17.37 28.48 -11.26
CA THR A 1010 -17.67 27.76 -10.02
C THR A 1010 -17.52 26.27 -10.30
N SER A 1011 -17.56 25.45 -9.26
CA SER A 1011 -17.29 24.01 -9.34
C SER A 1011 -18.45 23.18 -9.91
N ASN A 1012 -19.71 23.65 -9.83
CA ASN A 1012 -20.84 23.10 -10.62
C ASN A 1012 -20.94 23.66 -12.05
N LEU A 1013 -20.18 24.70 -12.42
CA LEU A 1013 -20.44 25.49 -13.63
C LEU A 1013 -19.24 25.48 -14.57
N ILE A 1014 -19.41 24.86 -15.74
CA ILE A 1014 -18.40 24.81 -16.80
C ILE A 1014 -18.88 25.64 -17.99
N VAL A 1015 -18.01 26.48 -18.56
CA VAL A 1015 -18.27 27.24 -19.79
C VAL A 1015 -17.23 26.85 -20.83
N ARG A 1016 -17.67 26.39 -22.01
CA ARG A 1016 -16.79 25.82 -23.04
C ARG A 1016 -16.92 26.52 -24.38
N PRO A 1017 -16.18 27.62 -24.64
CA PRO A 1017 -16.08 28.19 -25.99
C PRO A 1017 -15.08 27.41 -26.85
N GLU A 1018 -15.42 27.19 -28.11
CA GLU A 1018 -14.59 26.50 -29.09
C GLU A 1018 -14.72 27.07 -30.51
N ILE A 1019 -13.72 26.80 -31.34
CA ILE A 1019 -13.75 27.03 -32.79
C ILE A 1019 -13.36 25.73 -33.48
N ARG A 1020 -14.28 25.20 -34.29
CA ARG A 1020 -14.12 24.02 -35.13
C ARG A 1020 -13.87 24.44 -36.58
N TYR A 1021 -12.97 23.74 -37.25
CA TYR A 1021 -12.73 23.83 -38.70
C TYR A 1021 -12.89 22.45 -39.32
N ASP A 1022 -13.78 22.32 -40.28
CA ASP A 1022 -14.00 21.09 -41.06
C ASP A 1022 -13.53 21.33 -42.50
N TRP A 1023 -12.86 20.35 -43.12
CA TRP A 1023 -12.44 20.40 -44.53
C TRP A 1023 -12.52 19.03 -45.22
N THR A 1024 -12.75 19.03 -46.54
CA THR A 1024 -12.71 17.82 -47.37
C THR A 1024 -12.08 18.08 -48.75
N PRO A 1025 -11.34 17.13 -49.36
CA PRO A 1025 -10.76 17.30 -50.70
C PRO A 1025 -11.77 17.31 -51.87
N THR A 1026 -13.07 17.16 -51.61
CA THR A 1026 -14.12 17.07 -52.64
C THR A 1026 -15.06 18.26 -52.63
N ASP A 1027 -15.13 18.99 -53.75
CA ASP A 1027 -16.06 20.11 -53.97
C ASP A 1027 -17.52 19.74 -53.58
N GLY A 1028 -18.14 20.54 -52.70
CA GLY A 1028 -19.55 20.39 -52.34
C GLY A 1028 -19.86 19.46 -51.17
N GLY A 1029 -18.90 19.18 -50.28
CA GLY A 1029 -19.12 18.35 -49.08
C GLY A 1029 -19.98 19.00 -47.99
N TYR A 1030 -20.04 20.34 -47.93
CA TYR A 1030 -20.77 21.09 -46.90
C TYR A 1030 -22.06 21.72 -47.44
N ALA A 1031 -22.99 22.09 -46.55
CA ALA A 1031 -24.38 22.38 -46.96
C ALA A 1031 -24.59 23.69 -47.76
N ASP A 1032 -23.57 24.55 -47.81
CA ASP A 1032 -23.52 25.73 -48.69
C ASP A 1032 -22.87 25.43 -50.07
N GLY A 1033 -22.33 24.23 -50.25
CA GLY A 1033 -21.58 23.79 -51.43
C GLY A 1033 -20.07 24.03 -51.37
N SER A 1034 -19.52 24.42 -50.22
CA SER A 1034 -18.07 24.60 -50.01
C SER A 1034 -17.32 23.28 -49.81
N ASP A 1035 -15.98 23.38 -49.77
CA ASP A 1035 -15.05 22.34 -49.34
C ASP A 1035 -14.56 22.51 -47.88
N HIS A 1036 -15.00 23.57 -47.17
CA HIS A 1036 -14.63 23.84 -45.77
C HIS A 1036 -15.71 24.60 -44.98
N GLN A 1037 -15.86 24.28 -43.71
CA GLN A 1037 -16.72 25.00 -42.76
C GLN A 1037 -15.90 25.51 -41.56
N THR A 1038 -16.34 26.61 -40.93
CA THR A 1038 -15.80 27.07 -39.64
C THR A 1038 -16.95 27.36 -38.69
N THR A 1039 -17.05 26.59 -37.62
CA THR A 1039 -18.15 26.68 -36.64
C THR A 1039 -17.61 27.26 -35.33
N PHE A 1040 -18.21 28.32 -34.83
CA PHE A 1040 -18.00 28.77 -33.45
C PHE A 1040 -19.03 28.13 -32.53
N GLY A 1041 -18.58 27.45 -31.49
CA GLY A 1041 -19.42 26.85 -30.45
C GLY A 1041 -19.20 27.51 -29.10
N VAL A 1042 -20.24 27.59 -28.27
CA VAL A 1042 -20.10 27.84 -26.84
C VAL A 1042 -21.26 27.23 -26.07
N ASP A 1043 -20.95 26.51 -25.00
CA ASP A 1043 -21.96 26.05 -24.04
C ASP A 1043 -21.63 26.41 -22.59
N CYS A 1044 -22.63 26.14 -21.75
CA CYS A 1044 -22.62 26.35 -20.31
C CYS A 1044 -23.33 25.16 -19.67
N ILE A 1045 -22.60 24.37 -18.87
CA ILE A 1045 -23.08 23.19 -18.15
C ILE A 1045 -23.18 23.53 -16.67
N LEU A 1046 -24.38 23.36 -16.10
CA LEU A 1046 -24.61 23.37 -14.67
C LEU A 1046 -24.89 21.93 -14.19
N THR A 1047 -24.11 21.44 -13.23
CA THR A 1047 -24.21 20.09 -12.63
C THR A 1047 -24.97 20.13 -11.30
N TYR A 1048 -25.58 19.01 -10.89
CA TYR A 1048 -26.27 18.83 -9.59
C TYR A 1048 -26.69 17.37 -9.36
#